data_AF-A0A433TQR9-F1
#
_entry.id   AF-A0A433TQR9-F1
#
_cell.length_a   1.000
_cell.length_b   1.000
_cell.length_c   1.000
_cell.angle_alpha   90.00
_cell.angle_beta   90.00
_cell.angle_gamma   90.00
#
_symmetry.space_group_name_H-M   'P 1'
#
loop_
_entity.id
_entity.type
_entity.pdbx_description
1 polymer ?
#
loop_
_entity_poly.entity_id
_entity_poly.type
_entity_poly.pdbx_seq_one_letter_code
_entity_poly.pdbx_strand_id
1 'polypeptide(L)'
;MCGEDYYGDGKHCRACSRPCPEKHYEVQPCARDVKKICKACTQTCRPGYFMAQPCSHSENAVCRVCRPECGAGEFESRQCSTHHDRQCLNMTLLERPETSENLLLEVRGHVTENGTRLDKLPAEYVGFNNYRLERGTGIYLHLTVRFIDATQQFVPVNDTRPLNFDLKYDAPDILNSYSVQRLCRYPLPDYYTLRYVEKEDITYKQHDNGTIGPCDFEGGDSFQSGQSNSFLCAQPGGLTDLFQMDENFFMARSKWVDTSRRCQRKSLDCESCIRTCSTNMAKDNPICEVTGDHSDNGVSPKLWLCYNCCVRKKCDKKCEDYHMNKCQPQQCTKGNLLEFTLEPVWVSSQDGRFFCHIRPRPKQYLLNLDYSIRVGRRSQGEKDGKGRDQGSDRNRGRGWGRSNQAEDLVIRKSTITITGDEDWVKAGAMTYSDGILNIAINSSLGVPPDFLEGDIHPHSSFFKVGDYRTQGSRLGNSFIQSQYVFLRPPVPYGTPVMPRAHQECAMPEMEDMLFTSNMENPYIRRSDLEAHADNRSLPFIIKSKSSLPVVMATVSRDTAILQKIYSPVRLLEESFRGDVVHNGSHWVVDISGETDSCPGYIQIKLSDPAQASVPIFDCDIAVLCPKTFNLTFAMLTSDLEGMYKDVLIQVKDTEHEHNFRLFRRTSLEERQEEEDISKELTSLNSKAAFDAMAEAMRQPRPESDLRGSQAVSVKTPNLPLPMYALLIIAGGVLLLIVLAIIGQCFLADFPIPDTPYAQVHHAFFAVCYMVLQFLYSLFISGTAFFLILTIITHEDVTFIVRHGQPGAVSTAASNIELLRLQRHLEAEITRQDALADAAQEMCIHDVEKISTDMRRLHGAVLNATQDVFERHRLDLLLTKQKLHVRQKLSRDLNKFR
;
A
#
# COMPACT_ATOMS: atom_id res chain seq x y z
N MET A 1 -58.17 1.78 72.74
CA MET A 1 -57.43 0.73 72.02
C MET A 1 -58.45 -0.25 71.47
N CYS A 2 -58.28 -0.75 70.24
CA CYS A 2 -59.16 -1.79 69.69
C CYS A 2 -58.87 -3.16 70.34
N GLY A 3 -59.91 -3.98 70.57
CA GLY A 3 -59.80 -5.31 71.19
C GLY A 3 -59.13 -6.36 70.29
N GLU A 4 -58.89 -7.57 70.81
CA GLU A 4 -58.01 -8.60 70.23
C GLU A 4 -58.34 -9.02 68.77
N ASP A 5 -59.58 -8.83 68.31
CA ASP A 5 -60.01 -9.13 66.93
C ASP A 5 -60.16 -7.90 66.00
N TYR A 6 -59.73 -6.71 66.46
CA TYR A 6 -59.97 -5.45 65.76
C TYR A 6 -58.70 -4.58 65.61
N TYR A 7 -58.57 -3.92 64.46
CA TYR A 7 -57.49 -2.98 64.16
C TYR A 7 -58.02 -1.56 63.90
N GLY A 8 -57.20 -0.54 64.17
CA GLY A 8 -57.58 0.86 63.98
C GLY A 8 -56.83 1.84 64.88
N ASP A 9 -57.15 3.14 64.74
CA ASP A 9 -56.55 4.27 65.48
C ASP A 9 -57.06 4.41 66.93
N GLY A 10 -57.87 3.44 67.39
CA GLY A 10 -58.50 3.44 68.71
C GLY A 10 -59.77 4.28 68.81
N LYS A 11 -60.12 5.07 67.78
CA LYS A 11 -61.43 5.72 67.62
C LYS A 11 -62.33 4.95 66.65
N HIS A 12 -61.76 4.38 65.59
CA HIS A 12 -62.45 3.56 64.60
C HIS A 12 -61.83 2.17 64.53
N CYS A 13 -62.48 1.18 65.13
CA CYS A 13 -62.01 -0.20 65.15
C CYS A 13 -62.72 -1.03 64.07
N ARG A 14 -61.96 -1.74 63.24
CA ARG A 14 -62.45 -2.61 62.17
C ARG A 14 -62.06 -4.06 62.45
N ALA A 15 -62.95 -5.00 62.16
CA ALA A 15 -62.67 -6.42 62.36
C ALA A 15 -61.50 -6.85 61.47
N CYS A 16 -60.58 -7.65 62.03
CA CYS A 16 -59.38 -8.12 61.32
C CYS A 16 -59.66 -8.95 60.06
N SER A 17 -60.85 -9.56 59.97
CA SER A 17 -61.32 -10.29 58.78
C SER A 17 -61.66 -9.41 57.58
N ARG A 18 -61.83 -8.09 57.76
CA ARG A 18 -62.12 -7.17 56.65
C ARG A 18 -60.83 -6.75 55.94
N PRO A 19 -60.84 -6.64 54.59
CA PRO A 19 -59.70 -6.10 53.86
C PRO A 19 -59.42 -4.65 54.29
N CYS A 20 -58.21 -4.18 53.98
CA CYS A 20 -57.87 -2.78 54.19
C CYS A 20 -58.84 -1.86 53.42
N PRO A 21 -59.13 -0.64 53.94
CA PRO A 21 -59.97 0.34 53.24
C PRO A 21 -59.50 0.61 51.80
N GLU A 22 -60.38 1.11 50.94
CA GLU A 22 -60.00 1.53 49.58
C GLU A 22 -58.79 2.47 49.61
N LYS A 23 -57.90 2.31 48.62
CA LYS A 23 -56.61 3.01 48.53
C LYS A 23 -55.65 2.70 49.70
N HIS A 24 -55.83 1.60 50.41
CA HIS A 24 -54.88 1.11 51.42
C HIS A 24 -54.59 -0.39 51.22
N TYR A 25 -53.33 -0.79 51.44
CA TYR A 25 -52.89 -2.18 51.37
C TYR A 25 -52.40 -2.70 52.73
N GLU A 26 -52.49 -4.01 52.91
CA GLU A 26 -52.08 -4.70 54.11
C GLU A 26 -50.56 -4.86 54.16
N VAL A 27 -49.91 -4.14 55.09
CA VAL A 27 -48.46 -4.30 55.34
C VAL A 27 -48.20 -5.44 56.30
N GLN A 28 -49.12 -5.66 57.22
CA GLN A 28 -48.97 -6.66 58.28
C GLN A 28 -50.32 -7.32 58.56
N PRO A 29 -50.40 -8.66 58.51
CA PRO A 29 -51.63 -9.38 58.82
C PRO A 29 -51.92 -9.39 60.30
N CYS A 30 -53.20 -9.57 60.64
CA CYS A 30 -53.64 -9.69 62.02
C CYS A 30 -53.23 -11.06 62.57
N ALA A 31 -52.49 -11.07 63.69
CA ALA A 31 -52.20 -12.27 64.48
C ALA A 31 -52.50 -11.99 65.96
N ARG A 32 -52.54 -13.03 66.81
CA ARG A 32 -52.95 -12.90 68.23
C ARG A 32 -52.25 -11.76 68.98
N ASP A 33 -50.97 -11.51 68.67
CA ASP A 33 -50.16 -10.47 69.32
C ASP A 33 -49.78 -9.30 68.38
N VAL A 34 -50.32 -9.28 67.16
CA VAL A 34 -49.91 -8.35 66.09
C VAL A 34 -51.13 -7.72 65.44
N LYS A 35 -51.24 -6.39 65.58
CA LYS A 35 -52.35 -5.64 64.97
C LYS A 35 -52.17 -5.53 63.47
N LYS A 36 -53.26 -5.69 62.72
CA LYS A 36 -53.28 -5.42 61.27
C LYS A 36 -52.94 -3.97 60.97
N ILE A 37 -51.96 -3.76 60.10
CA ILE A 37 -51.52 -2.42 59.67
C ILE A 37 -51.86 -2.24 58.19
N CYS A 38 -52.74 -1.28 57.91
CA CYS A 38 -53.06 -0.86 56.56
C CYS A 38 -52.33 0.45 56.26
N LYS A 39 -51.65 0.54 55.12
CA LYS A 39 -50.93 1.73 54.68
C LYS A 39 -51.51 2.26 53.38
N ALA A 40 -51.50 3.58 53.21
CA ALA A 40 -51.99 4.21 51.99
C ALA A 40 -51.23 3.70 50.76
N CYS A 41 -51.97 3.37 49.71
CA CYS A 41 -51.47 2.96 48.42
C CYS A 41 -50.77 4.13 47.72
N THR A 42 -49.65 3.83 47.06
CA THR A 42 -49.06 4.74 46.07
C THR A 42 -50.09 4.99 44.95
N GLN A 43 -50.51 6.25 44.77
CA GLN A 43 -51.53 6.61 43.76
C GLN A 43 -50.93 6.84 42.36
N THR A 44 -49.71 7.36 42.31
CA THR A 44 -48.98 7.65 41.07
C THR A 44 -47.53 7.26 41.23
N CYS A 45 -46.95 6.61 40.22
CA CYS A 45 -45.52 6.33 40.19
C CYS A 45 -44.74 7.64 39.97
N ARG A 46 -43.49 7.67 40.44
CA ARG A 46 -42.59 8.81 40.20
C ARG A 46 -42.24 8.90 38.70
N PRO A 47 -41.91 10.09 38.17
CA PRO A 47 -41.43 10.22 36.79
C PRO A 47 -40.29 9.22 36.50
N GLY A 48 -40.32 8.57 35.33
CA GLY A 48 -39.40 7.49 34.97
C GLY A 48 -39.82 6.09 35.44
N TYR A 49 -40.96 5.96 36.12
CA TYR A 49 -41.53 4.68 36.54
C TYR A 49 -42.98 4.55 36.07
N PHE A 50 -43.38 3.33 35.69
CA PHE A 50 -44.75 3.00 35.32
C PHE A 50 -45.38 2.03 36.33
N MET A 51 -46.70 2.09 36.49
CA MET A 51 -47.46 1.21 37.37
C MET A 51 -47.66 -0.15 36.69
N ALA A 52 -46.76 -1.08 36.98
CA ALA A 52 -46.83 -2.44 36.46
C ALA A 52 -47.99 -3.24 37.08
N GLN A 53 -48.33 -2.93 38.34
CA GLN A 53 -49.46 -3.54 39.04
C GLN A 53 -50.16 -2.46 39.89
N PRO A 54 -51.49 -2.30 39.75
CA PRO A 54 -52.24 -1.37 40.59
C PRO A 54 -52.29 -1.87 42.04
N CYS A 55 -52.50 -0.95 42.98
CA CYS A 55 -52.62 -1.31 44.39
C CYS A 55 -53.81 -2.25 44.62
N SER A 56 -53.60 -3.30 45.42
CA SER A 56 -54.65 -4.20 45.88
C SER A 56 -54.82 -4.07 47.39
N HIS A 57 -55.82 -4.75 47.97
CA HIS A 57 -56.01 -4.74 49.42
C HIS A 57 -54.86 -5.42 50.19
N SER A 58 -54.04 -6.24 49.53
CA SER A 58 -52.93 -6.98 50.13
C SER A 58 -51.56 -6.44 49.75
N GLU A 59 -51.43 -5.73 48.61
CA GLU A 59 -50.14 -5.32 48.08
C GLU A 59 -50.18 -3.86 47.59
N ASN A 60 -49.10 -3.12 47.82
CA ASN A 60 -48.98 -1.76 47.29
C ASN A 60 -48.90 -1.78 45.75
N ALA A 61 -49.18 -0.64 45.12
CA ALA A 61 -48.89 -0.48 43.70
C ALA A 61 -47.40 -0.72 43.42
N VAL A 62 -47.12 -1.56 42.42
CA VAL A 62 -45.75 -1.90 42.02
C VAL A 62 -45.35 -0.98 40.87
N CYS A 63 -44.49 -0.03 41.18
CA CYS A 63 -43.87 0.84 40.19
C CYS A 63 -42.58 0.20 39.68
N ARG A 64 -42.47 -0.02 38.37
CA ARG A 64 -41.25 -0.49 37.71
C ARG A 64 -40.59 0.67 36.97
N VAL A 65 -39.26 0.66 36.93
CA VAL A 65 -38.50 1.60 36.11
C VAL A 65 -38.90 1.36 34.65
N CYS A 66 -39.15 2.43 33.91
CA CYS A 66 -39.40 2.31 32.47
C CYS A 66 -38.18 1.75 31.75
N ARG A 67 -38.40 1.08 30.61
CA ARG A 67 -37.33 0.68 29.70
C ARG A 67 -36.44 1.91 29.37
N PRO A 68 -35.11 1.75 29.30
CA PRO A 68 -34.20 2.81 28.86
C PRO A 68 -34.55 3.29 27.45
N GLU A 69 -33.92 4.38 27.01
CA GLU A 69 -34.17 4.97 25.68
C GLU A 69 -33.99 3.93 24.58
N CYS A 70 -34.78 4.08 23.50
CA CYS A 70 -34.74 3.12 22.40
C CYS A 70 -33.34 3.06 21.78
N GLY A 71 -32.90 1.85 21.45
CA GLY A 71 -31.56 1.61 20.93
C GLY A 71 -31.41 2.08 19.49
N ALA A 72 -30.18 2.05 18.96
CA ALA A 72 -29.93 2.37 17.56
C ALA A 72 -30.75 1.47 16.61
N GLY A 73 -31.52 2.08 15.71
CA GLY A 73 -32.39 1.37 14.77
C GLY A 73 -33.81 1.08 15.29
N GLU A 74 -34.13 1.51 16.51
CA GLU A 74 -35.49 1.49 17.06
C GLU A 74 -36.00 2.93 17.28
N PHE A 75 -37.30 3.13 17.16
CA PHE A 75 -37.96 4.38 17.54
C PHE A 75 -39.02 4.14 18.62
N GLU A 76 -39.24 5.15 19.47
CA GLU A 76 -40.26 5.13 20.53
C GLU A 76 -41.65 5.23 19.91
N SER A 77 -42.38 4.11 19.92
CA SER A 77 -43.78 4.07 19.51
C SER A 77 -44.73 4.43 20.65
N ARG A 78 -44.27 4.36 21.91
CA ARG A 78 -45.04 4.78 23.08
C ARG A 78 -44.14 5.35 24.15
N GLN A 79 -44.46 6.55 24.60
CA GLN A 79 -43.74 7.18 25.69
C GLN A 79 -43.98 6.47 27.03
N CYS A 80 -42.93 6.43 27.86
CA CYS A 80 -43.06 6.03 29.26
C CYS A 80 -44.03 6.96 29.98
N SER A 81 -45.07 6.40 30.59
CA SER A 81 -46.04 7.13 31.41
C SER A 81 -46.20 6.47 32.77
N THR A 82 -46.95 7.10 33.69
CA THR A 82 -47.29 6.50 34.99
C THR A 82 -48.08 5.19 34.85
N HIS A 83 -48.64 4.89 33.68
CA HIS A 83 -49.50 3.74 33.44
C HIS A 83 -48.90 2.67 32.53
N HIS A 84 -47.93 3.03 31.68
CA HIS A 84 -47.40 2.11 30.67
C HIS A 84 -45.89 2.26 30.52
N ASP A 85 -45.23 1.13 30.27
CA ASP A 85 -43.82 1.09 29.93
C ASP A 85 -43.57 1.65 28.52
N ARG A 86 -42.34 2.12 28.29
CA ARG A 86 -41.86 2.57 26.98
C ARG A 86 -41.86 1.42 25.98
N GLN A 87 -42.39 1.66 24.79
CA GLN A 87 -42.38 0.71 23.68
C GLN A 87 -41.50 1.21 22.54
N CYS A 88 -40.58 0.35 22.09
CA CYS A 88 -39.67 0.63 20.99
C CYS A 88 -39.99 -0.31 19.82
N LEU A 89 -40.12 0.25 18.61
CA LEU A 89 -40.35 -0.49 17.36
C LEU A 89 -39.18 -0.29 16.41
N ASN A 90 -38.98 -1.22 15.47
CA ASN A 90 -37.91 -1.10 14.49
C ASN A 90 -38.20 0.03 13.48
N MET A 91 -37.21 0.85 13.17
CA MET A 91 -37.31 1.94 12.17
C MET A 91 -37.74 1.45 10.78
N THR A 92 -37.55 0.18 10.44
CA THR A 92 -38.03 -0.41 9.17
C THR A 92 -39.55 -0.46 9.04
N LEU A 93 -40.30 -0.30 10.14
CA LEU A 93 -41.76 -0.24 10.14
C LEU A 93 -42.30 1.16 9.77
N LEU A 94 -41.42 2.16 9.63
CA LEU A 94 -41.83 3.50 9.22
C LEU A 94 -42.23 3.51 7.75
N GLU A 95 -43.37 4.15 7.47
CA GLU A 95 -43.83 4.35 6.11
C GLU A 95 -42.90 5.34 5.38
N ARG A 96 -42.85 5.22 4.04
CA ARG A 96 -42.08 6.16 3.23
C ARG A 96 -42.77 7.52 3.24
N PRO A 97 -42.01 8.63 3.30
CA PRO A 97 -42.60 9.97 3.21
C PRO A 97 -43.41 10.15 1.92
N GLU A 98 -44.53 10.85 2.02
CA GLU A 98 -45.26 11.32 0.85
C GLU A 98 -44.63 12.60 0.33
N THR A 99 -44.54 12.73 -0.99
CA THR A 99 -43.79 13.81 -1.64
C THR A 99 -44.60 14.39 -2.79
N SER A 100 -44.41 15.68 -3.09
CA SER A 100 -44.92 16.27 -4.33
C SER A 100 -44.26 15.66 -5.57
N GLU A 101 -44.93 15.73 -6.73
CA GLU A 101 -44.48 15.07 -7.98
C GLU A 101 -43.13 15.56 -8.50
N ASN A 102 -42.72 16.77 -8.12
CA ASN A 102 -41.46 17.38 -8.51
C ASN A 102 -40.29 17.00 -7.59
N LEU A 103 -40.47 16.05 -6.65
CA LEU A 103 -39.42 15.63 -5.73
C LEU A 103 -38.94 14.22 -6.05
N LEU A 104 -37.61 14.06 -6.05
CA LEU A 104 -36.96 12.77 -5.99
C LEU A 104 -36.44 12.58 -4.57
N LEU A 105 -36.79 11.47 -3.94
CA LEU A 105 -36.49 11.19 -2.55
C LEU A 105 -35.68 9.90 -2.42
N GLU A 106 -34.58 9.97 -1.69
CA GLU A 106 -33.79 8.81 -1.27
C GLU A 106 -33.68 8.80 0.26
N VAL A 107 -34.42 7.88 0.91
CA VAL A 107 -34.38 7.70 2.37
C VAL A 107 -33.23 6.75 2.72
N ARG A 108 -32.20 7.23 3.41
CA ARG A 108 -30.97 6.46 3.67
C ARG A 108 -31.19 5.14 4.40
N GLY A 109 -32.16 5.10 5.31
CA GLY A 109 -32.57 3.87 6.01
C GLY A 109 -33.06 2.76 5.07
N HIS A 110 -33.62 3.13 3.90
CA HIS A 110 -34.18 2.21 2.91
C HIS A 110 -33.24 1.94 1.73
N VAL A 111 -32.08 2.59 1.69
CA VAL A 111 -31.07 2.34 0.67
C VAL A 111 -30.44 0.97 0.91
N THR A 112 -30.47 0.13 -0.13
CA THR A 112 -29.82 -1.18 -0.14
C THR A 112 -28.63 -1.19 -1.07
N GLU A 113 -27.55 -1.88 -0.67
CA GLU A 113 -26.49 -2.24 -1.59
C GLU A 113 -26.99 -3.30 -2.57
N ASN A 114 -26.66 -3.16 -3.85
CA ASN A 114 -27.01 -4.13 -4.86
C ASN A 114 -25.87 -4.30 -5.86
N GLY A 115 -25.66 -5.54 -6.31
CA GLY A 115 -24.55 -5.91 -7.15
C GLY A 115 -24.92 -7.01 -8.12
N THR A 116 -24.32 -6.99 -9.30
CA THR A 116 -24.54 -8.03 -10.31
C THR A 116 -23.25 -8.38 -11.02
N ARG A 117 -23.15 -9.64 -11.46
CA ARG A 117 -22.07 -10.11 -12.32
C ARG A 117 -22.40 -9.76 -13.75
N LEU A 118 -21.48 -9.08 -14.43
CA LEU A 118 -21.58 -8.79 -15.85
C LEU A 118 -20.98 -9.95 -16.65
N ASP A 119 -21.78 -10.50 -17.55
CA ASP A 119 -21.42 -11.66 -18.36
C ASP A 119 -21.03 -11.25 -19.77
N LYS A 120 -20.03 -11.94 -20.31
CA LYS A 120 -19.60 -11.79 -21.71
C LYS A 120 -20.59 -12.48 -22.64
N LEU A 121 -21.15 -11.72 -23.57
CA LEU A 121 -21.97 -12.30 -24.63
C LEU A 121 -21.11 -13.15 -25.58
N PRO A 122 -21.63 -14.31 -26.04
CA PRO A 122 -20.98 -15.05 -27.11
C PRO A 122 -20.88 -14.21 -28.37
N ALA A 123 -19.82 -14.39 -29.16
CA ALA A 123 -19.55 -13.61 -30.37
C ALA A 123 -20.65 -13.69 -31.45
N GLU A 124 -21.52 -14.70 -31.37
CA GLU A 124 -22.62 -14.95 -32.30
C GLU A 124 -23.88 -14.11 -31.99
N TYR A 125 -23.95 -13.46 -30.82
CA TYR A 125 -25.11 -12.67 -30.43
C TYR A 125 -25.00 -11.21 -30.86
N VAL A 126 -25.96 -10.76 -31.67
CA VAL A 126 -26.17 -9.35 -31.99
C VAL A 126 -27.12 -8.76 -30.93
N GLY A 127 -26.57 -8.26 -29.82
CA GLY A 127 -27.34 -7.68 -28.73
C GLY A 127 -26.46 -7.15 -27.61
N PHE A 128 -27.08 -6.50 -26.61
CA PHE A 128 -26.40 -6.01 -25.42
C PHE A 128 -27.03 -6.63 -24.18
N ASN A 129 -26.20 -7.03 -23.20
CA ASN A 129 -26.71 -7.47 -21.90
C ASN A 129 -27.20 -6.26 -21.12
N ASN A 130 -28.42 -6.36 -20.59
CA ASN A 130 -29.02 -5.34 -19.75
C ASN A 130 -29.13 -5.84 -18.32
N TYR A 131 -28.74 -5.01 -17.36
CA TYR A 131 -28.83 -5.33 -15.94
C TYR A 131 -29.53 -4.21 -15.18
N ARG A 132 -30.20 -4.56 -14.09
CA ARG A 132 -30.94 -3.63 -13.23
C ARG A 132 -30.43 -3.73 -11.80
N LEU A 133 -29.90 -2.63 -11.27
CA LEU A 133 -29.47 -2.53 -9.87
C LEU A 133 -30.46 -1.65 -9.10
N GLU A 134 -31.23 -2.29 -8.22
CA GLU A 134 -32.22 -1.65 -7.35
C GLU A 134 -31.58 -1.03 -6.12
N ARG A 135 -31.99 0.18 -5.74
CA ARG A 135 -31.56 0.82 -4.48
C ARG A 135 -32.56 0.74 -3.34
N GLY A 136 -33.73 0.13 -3.56
CA GLY A 136 -34.79 0.02 -2.56
C GLY A 136 -35.69 1.26 -2.44
N THR A 137 -35.25 2.43 -2.90
CA THR A 137 -36.01 3.71 -2.82
C THR A 137 -36.90 4.00 -4.02
N GLY A 138 -36.90 3.14 -5.05
CA GLY A 138 -37.58 3.36 -6.34
C GLY A 138 -36.66 3.96 -7.42
N ILE A 139 -35.45 4.36 -7.01
CA ILE A 139 -34.33 4.67 -7.91
C ILE A 139 -33.61 3.36 -8.26
N TYR A 140 -33.32 3.16 -9.54
CA TYR A 140 -32.55 2.01 -10.00
C TYR A 140 -31.59 2.41 -11.13
N LEU A 141 -30.50 1.65 -11.28
CA LEU A 141 -29.57 1.81 -12.38
C LEU A 141 -29.87 0.76 -13.44
N HIS A 142 -30.01 1.19 -14.69
CA HIS A 142 -30.11 0.33 -15.85
C HIS A 142 -28.78 0.36 -16.60
N LEU A 143 -28.08 -0.78 -16.59
CA LEU A 143 -26.78 -1.00 -17.22
C LEU A 143 -26.97 -1.66 -18.59
N THR A 144 -26.20 -1.26 -19.59
CA THR A 144 -26.16 -1.85 -20.93
C THR A 144 -24.70 -2.11 -21.29
N VAL A 145 -24.28 -3.37 -21.30
CA VAL A 145 -22.89 -3.75 -21.58
C VAL A 145 -22.67 -3.86 -23.09
N ARG A 146 -21.80 -3.00 -23.63
CA ARG A 146 -21.43 -2.98 -25.06
C ARG A 146 -20.27 -3.91 -25.38
N PHE A 147 -19.28 -3.94 -24.50
CA PHE A 147 -18.08 -4.76 -24.65
C PHE A 147 -17.58 -5.18 -23.28
N ILE A 148 -17.13 -6.42 -23.15
CA ILE A 148 -16.51 -6.93 -21.93
C ILE A 148 -15.48 -8.01 -22.30
N ASP A 149 -14.26 -7.82 -21.84
CA ASP A 149 -13.19 -8.80 -21.94
C ASP A 149 -12.24 -8.72 -20.75
N ALA A 150 -12.62 -9.40 -19.68
CA ALA A 150 -11.82 -9.52 -18.47
C ALA A 150 -10.75 -10.64 -18.56
N THR A 151 -10.51 -11.21 -19.74
CA THR A 151 -9.41 -12.17 -19.92
C THR A 151 -8.10 -11.40 -20.10
N GLN A 152 -7.09 -11.67 -19.28
CA GLN A 152 -5.83 -10.93 -19.37
C GLN A 152 -5.04 -11.38 -20.61
N GLN A 153 -4.62 -10.41 -21.41
CA GLN A 153 -3.84 -10.63 -22.63
C GLN A 153 -2.36 -10.43 -22.36
N PHE A 154 -1.52 -11.26 -22.97
CA PHE A 154 -0.08 -11.27 -22.78
C PHE A 154 0.64 -11.09 -24.11
N VAL A 155 1.77 -10.39 -24.06
CA VAL A 155 2.65 -10.17 -25.21
C VAL A 155 4.07 -10.59 -24.86
N PRO A 156 4.83 -11.12 -25.82
CA PRO A 156 6.23 -11.46 -25.61
C PRO A 156 7.01 -10.19 -25.30
N VAL A 157 7.99 -10.32 -24.41
CA VAL A 157 8.87 -9.21 -24.06
C VAL A 157 9.91 -9.02 -25.15
N ASN A 158 9.81 -7.91 -25.88
CA ASN A 158 10.77 -7.48 -26.88
C ASN A 158 11.73 -6.44 -26.28
N ASP A 159 12.40 -6.75 -25.18
CA ASP A 159 13.38 -5.81 -24.63
C ASP A 159 14.69 -5.94 -25.40
N THR A 160 15.19 -4.82 -25.93
CA THR A 160 16.32 -4.75 -26.86
C THR A 160 17.67 -4.76 -26.17
N ARG A 161 17.74 -5.16 -24.90
CA ARG A 161 19.04 -5.34 -24.25
C ARG A 161 19.78 -6.43 -25.02
N PRO A 162 20.98 -6.15 -25.52
CA PRO A 162 21.69 -7.09 -26.36
C PRO A 162 22.06 -8.26 -25.48
N LEU A 163 21.27 -9.33 -25.55
CA LEU A 163 21.86 -10.65 -25.54
C LEU A 163 22.97 -10.56 -26.61
N ASN A 164 24.23 -10.51 -26.19
CA ASN A 164 25.37 -10.60 -27.10
C ASN A 164 25.37 -11.95 -27.86
N PHE A 165 24.46 -12.85 -27.49
CA PHE A 165 24.09 -14.04 -28.20
C PHE A 165 23.38 -13.65 -29.50
N ASP A 166 24.06 -13.84 -30.62
CA ASP A 166 23.39 -13.85 -31.89
C ASP A 166 22.61 -15.17 -31.97
N LEU A 167 21.30 -15.10 -31.74
CA LEU A 167 20.38 -16.25 -31.84
C LEU A 167 20.55 -17.00 -33.17
N LYS A 168 21.04 -16.33 -34.22
CA LYS A 168 21.32 -16.96 -35.51
C LYS A 168 22.46 -17.98 -35.46
N TYR A 169 23.43 -17.80 -34.58
CA TYR A 169 24.63 -18.65 -34.49
C TYR A 169 24.67 -19.49 -33.21
N ASP A 170 24.12 -18.99 -32.10
CA ASP A 170 24.23 -19.63 -30.78
C ASP A 170 22.99 -20.45 -30.38
N ALA A 171 21.90 -20.36 -31.13
CA ALA A 171 20.67 -21.12 -30.88
C ALA A 171 20.47 -22.22 -31.94
N PRO A 172 19.86 -23.36 -31.58
CA PRO A 172 19.46 -24.38 -32.53
C PRO A 172 18.62 -23.79 -33.68
N ASP A 173 18.90 -24.19 -34.93
CA ASP A 173 18.21 -23.70 -36.15
C ASP A 173 16.68 -23.74 -36.04
N ILE A 174 16.16 -24.70 -35.28
CA ILE A 174 14.74 -24.92 -35.06
C ILE A 174 14.06 -23.74 -34.34
N LEU A 175 14.79 -23.01 -33.48
CA LEU A 175 14.33 -21.80 -32.79
C LEU A 175 14.34 -20.56 -33.69
N ASN A 176 15.13 -20.61 -34.78
CA ASN A 176 15.15 -19.59 -35.82
C ASN A 176 14.06 -19.79 -36.89
N SER A 177 13.23 -20.82 -36.75
CA SER A 177 12.09 -21.04 -37.64
C SER A 177 11.08 -19.90 -37.56
N TYR A 178 10.44 -19.59 -38.69
CA TYR A 178 9.42 -18.54 -38.79
C TYR A 178 8.26 -18.74 -37.79
N SER A 179 7.89 -19.99 -37.53
CA SER A 179 6.82 -20.35 -36.58
C SER A 179 7.14 -19.93 -35.14
N VAL A 180 8.37 -20.15 -34.68
CA VAL A 180 8.82 -19.76 -33.35
C VAL A 180 9.02 -18.24 -33.29
N GLN A 181 9.76 -17.67 -34.26
CA GLN A 181 10.08 -16.24 -34.30
C GLN A 181 8.84 -15.32 -34.35
N ARG A 182 7.73 -15.78 -34.93
CA ARG A 182 6.45 -15.04 -34.94
C ARG A 182 5.80 -14.96 -33.56
N LEU A 183 6.00 -15.97 -32.71
CA LEU A 183 5.40 -16.07 -31.38
C LEU A 183 6.36 -15.57 -30.29
N CYS A 184 7.66 -15.87 -30.44
CA CYS A 184 8.73 -15.50 -29.55
C CYS A 184 9.98 -15.12 -30.35
N ARG A 185 10.23 -13.81 -30.42
CA ARG A 185 11.40 -13.28 -31.13
C ARG A 185 12.72 -13.59 -30.41
N TYR A 186 12.67 -13.65 -29.08
CA TYR A 186 13.83 -13.89 -28.21
C TYR A 186 13.52 -15.07 -27.28
N PRO A 187 13.68 -16.31 -27.78
CA PRO A 187 13.47 -17.50 -26.95
C PRO A 187 14.51 -17.55 -25.82
N LEU A 188 14.12 -18.16 -24.70
CA LEU A 188 14.95 -18.27 -23.51
C LEU A 188 15.64 -19.63 -23.42
N PRO A 189 16.94 -19.67 -23.06
CA PRO A 189 17.64 -20.92 -22.79
C PRO A 189 17.22 -21.53 -21.45
N ASP A 190 17.52 -22.81 -21.24
CA ASP A 190 17.25 -23.52 -19.99
C ASP A 190 18.12 -23.00 -18.84
N TYR A 191 19.39 -22.75 -19.12
CA TYR A 191 20.38 -22.16 -18.22
C TYR A 191 21.60 -21.75 -19.05
N TYR A 192 22.59 -21.16 -18.39
CA TYR A 192 23.86 -20.76 -18.99
C TYR A 192 24.99 -21.57 -18.36
N THR A 193 26.03 -21.86 -19.14
CA THR A 193 27.27 -22.46 -18.65
C THR A 193 28.34 -21.40 -18.67
N LEU A 194 28.88 -21.07 -17.50
CA LEU A 194 30.10 -20.28 -17.39
C LEU A 194 31.28 -21.25 -17.30
N ARG A 195 32.17 -21.20 -18.28
CA ARG A 195 33.41 -21.99 -18.31
C ARG A 195 34.61 -21.07 -18.39
N TYR A 196 35.76 -21.53 -17.89
CA TYR A 196 37.02 -20.82 -18.11
C TYR A 196 37.99 -21.67 -18.93
N VAL A 197 38.85 -21.00 -19.68
CA VAL A 197 39.96 -21.61 -20.43
C VAL A 197 41.24 -20.86 -20.11
N GLU A 198 42.28 -21.60 -19.75
CA GLU A 198 43.62 -21.09 -19.52
C GLU A 198 44.36 -20.91 -20.85
N LYS A 199 44.88 -19.71 -21.10
CA LYS A 199 45.71 -19.40 -22.26
C LYS A 199 47.11 -19.04 -21.79
N GLU A 200 48.04 -19.98 -21.94
CA GLU A 200 49.41 -19.80 -21.50
C GLU A 200 50.29 -19.08 -22.54
N ASP A 201 51.32 -18.39 -22.05
CA ASP A 201 52.41 -17.80 -22.83
C ASP A 201 51.99 -16.79 -23.93
N ILE A 202 50.86 -16.11 -23.72
CA ILE A 202 50.30 -15.13 -24.66
C ILE A 202 51.02 -13.78 -24.53
N THR A 203 51.30 -13.14 -25.68
CA THR A 203 51.83 -11.78 -25.72
C THR A 203 50.70 -10.80 -26.03
N TYR A 204 50.41 -9.89 -25.09
CA TYR A 204 49.31 -8.94 -25.16
C TYR A 204 49.74 -7.53 -24.78
N LYS A 205 48.90 -6.55 -25.11
CA LYS A 205 49.08 -5.14 -24.76
C LYS A 205 47.96 -4.73 -23.81
N GLN A 206 48.35 -4.06 -22.74
CA GLN A 206 47.42 -3.49 -21.77
C GLN A 206 47.30 -2.00 -22.03
N HIS A 207 46.07 -1.52 -22.17
CA HIS A 207 45.76 -0.11 -22.38
C HIS A 207 45.48 0.58 -21.05
N ASP A 208 45.68 1.90 -21.00
CA ASP A 208 45.45 2.72 -19.79
C ASP A 208 44.00 2.67 -19.29
N ASN A 209 43.05 2.28 -20.16
CA ASN A 209 41.64 2.07 -19.82
C ASN A 209 41.35 0.66 -19.23
N GLY A 210 42.39 -0.12 -18.93
CA GLY A 210 42.26 -1.49 -18.40
C GLY A 210 41.92 -2.54 -19.45
N THR A 211 41.72 -2.20 -20.73
CA THR A 211 41.43 -3.19 -21.77
C THR A 211 42.69 -3.93 -22.24
N ILE A 212 42.51 -5.19 -22.62
CA ILE A 212 43.60 -6.03 -23.16
C ILE A 212 43.41 -6.16 -24.67
N GLY A 213 44.43 -5.77 -25.42
CA GLY A 213 44.49 -5.89 -26.87
C GLY A 213 45.60 -6.83 -27.32
N PRO A 214 45.55 -7.31 -28.58
CA PRO A 214 46.70 -7.99 -29.18
C PRO A 214 47.90 -7.05 -29.24
N CYS A 215 49.10 -7.58 -28.98
CA CYS A 215 50.34 -6.84 -29.24
C CYS A 215 50.62 -6.88 -30.76
N ASP A 216 50.59 -5.73 -31.43
CA ASP A 216 50.76 -5.60 -32.88
C ASP A 216 52.11 -6.16 -33.37
N PHE A 217 52.13 -7.41 -33.82
CA PHE A 217 53.26 -8.05 -34.49
C PHE A 217 52.78 -8.82 -35.73
N GLU A 218 53.29 -8.47 -36.92
CA GLU A 218 53.01 -9.22 -38.15
C GLU A 218 53.59 -10.64 -38.08
N GLY A 219 52.75 -11.60 -37.70
CA GLY A 219 53.02 -13.04 -37.75
C GLY A 219 53.33 -13.71 -36.42
N GLY A 220 52.83 -13.16 -35.31
CA GLY A 220 52.67 -13.89 -34.03
C GLY A 220 51.23 -14.39 -33.90
N ASP A 221 51.01 -15.35 -33.02
CA ASP A 221 49.66 -15.86 -32.69
C ASP A 221 48.80 -14.72 -32.12
N SER A 222 48.13 -14.00 -33.02
CA SER A 222 47.11 -13.03 -32.64
C SER A 222 45.96 -13.82 -32.05
N PHE A 223 45.77 -13.74 -30.73
CA PHE A 223 44.51 -14.18 -30.17
C PHE A 223 43.41 -13.27 -30.75
N GLN A 224 42.38 -13.87 -31.35
CA GLN A 224 41.22 -13.08 -31.77
C GLN A 224 40.51 -12.62 -30.50
N SER A 225 40.52 -11.31 -30.26
CA SER A 225 39.60 -10.71 -29.32
C SER A 225 38.18 -10.84 -29.90
N GLY A 226 37.39 -11.73 -29.32
CA GLY A 226 35.94 -11.63 -29.37
C GLY A 226 35.21 -12.68 -30.20
N GLN A 227 34.84 -13.80 -29.56
CA GLN A 227 33.44 -14.18 -29.65
C GLN A 227 32.64 -13.22 -28.77
N SER A 228 31.40 -12.87 -29.15
CA SER A 228 30.58 -11.88 -28.44
C SER A 228 30.26 -12.26 -26.98
N ASN A 229 30.54 -13.50 -26.59
CA ASN A 229 30.19 -14.09 -25.29
C ASN A 229 31.41 -14.53 -24.46
N SER A 230 32.63 -14.09 -24.83
CA SER A 230 33.85 -14.38 -24.06
C SER A 230 34.48 -13.12 -23.48
N PHE A 231 35.08 -13.30 -22.29
CA PHE A 231 35.72 -12.28 -21.47
C PHE A 231 37.13 -12.73 -21.13
N LEU A 232 38.13 -11.95 -21.59
CA LEU A 232 39.55 -12.21 -21.34
C LEU A 232 40.09 -11.33 -20.21
N CYS A 233 40.86 -11.92 -19.29
CA CYS A 233 41.50 -11.20 -18.19
C CYS A 233 42.92 -11.66 -17.86
N ALA A 234 43.70 -10.76 -17.25
CA ALA A 234 45.14 -10.89 -17.00
C ALA A 234 45.55 -10.76 -15.54
N GLN A 235 44.61 -10.46 -14.65
CA GLN A 235 44.83 -10.26 -13.21
C GLN A 235 43.70 -10.91 -12.42
N PRO A 236 43.96 -11.35 -11.17
CA PRO A 236 42.93 -11.94 -10.32
C PRO A 236 41.78 -10.96 -10.03
N GLY A 237 40.61 -11.51 -9.71
CA GLY A 237 39.40 -10.78 -9.35
C GLY A 237 38.30 -11.73 -8.86
N GLY A 238 37.07 -11.24 -8.70
CA GLY A 238 35.98 -12.03 -8.10
C GLY A 238 35.66 -13.35 -8.80
N LEU A 239 35.85 -13.46 -10.13
CA LEU A 239 35.67 -14.73 -10.84
C LEU A 239 36.80 -15.72 -10.58
N THR A 240 38.03 -15.27 -10.38
CA THR A 240 39.17 -16.19 -10.11
C THR A 240 39.09 -16.74 -8.69
N ASP A 241 38.61 -15.93 -7.75
CA ASP A 241 38.36 -16.33 -6.36
C ASP A 241 37.29 -17.43 -6.30
N LEU A 242 36.24 -17.27 -7.11
CA LEU A 242 35.14 -18.22 -7.23
C LEU A 242 35.62 -19.62 -7.67
N PHE A 243 36.51 -19.67 -8.67
CA PHE A 243 37.08 -20.91 -9.22
C PHE A 243 38.35 -21.39 -8.48
N GLN A 244 38.71 -20.76 -7.36
CA GLN A 244 39.90 -21.09 -6.55
C GLN A 244 41.20 -21.14 -7.37
N MET A 245 41.38 -20.19 -8.28
CA MET A 245 42.56 -20.13 -9.14
C MET A 245 43.77 -19.59 -8.38
N ASP A 246 44.95 -20.14 -8.66
CA ASP A 246 46.19 -19.67 -8.06
C ASP A 246 46.56 -18.29 -8.62
N GLU A 247 46.71 -17.28 -7.75
CA GLU A 247 47.16 -15.93 -8.13
C GLU A 247 48.51 -15.96 -8.87
N ASN A 248 49.36 -16.96 -8.60
CA ASN A 248 50.65 -17.13 -9.27
C ASN A 248 50.51 -17.46 -10.77
N PHE A 249 49.32 -17.87 -11.24
CA PHE A 249 49.05 -18.12 -12.64
C PHE A 249 49.25 -16.87 -13.50
N PHE A 250 48.94 -15.68 -12.97
CA PHE A 250 48.99 -14.40 -13.69
C PHE A 250 50.40 -13.79 -13.80
N MET A 251 51.45 -14.55 -13.47
CA MET A 251 52.81 -14.06 -13.61
C MET A 251 53.12 -13.65 -15.05
N ALA A 252 53.38 -12.36 -15.23
CA ALA A 252 53.66 -11.78 -16.53
C ALA A 252 55.00 -11.05 -16.55
N ARG A 253 55.65 -11.04 -17.71
CA ARG A 253 56.94 -10.38 -17.92
C ARG A 253 56.80 -9.35 -19.03
N SER A 254 57.39 -8.17 -18.82
CA SER A 254 57.51 -7.18 -19.88
C SER A 254 58.43 -7.70 -20.98
N LYS A 255 57.95 -7.67 -22.23
CA LYS A 255 58.69 -8.05 -23.42
C LYS A 255 58.62 -6.92 -24.44
N TRP A 256 59.79 -6.44 -24.87
CA TRP A 256 59.88 -5.50 -25.97
C TRP A 256 59.70 -6.26 -27.29
N VAL A 257 58.75 -5.82 -28.10
CA VAL A 257 58.41 -6.46 -29.38
C VAL A 257 58.54 -5.43 -30.50
N ASP A 258 59.28 -5.77 -31.54
CA ASP A 258 59.41 -4.92 -32.73
C ASP A 258 58.10 -4.96 -33.54
N THR A 259 57.63 -3.82 -34.02
CA THR A 259 56.32 -3.66 -34.69
C THR A 259 56.13 -4.43 -36.00
N SER A 260 57.22 -4.90 -36.64
CA SER A 260 57.16 -5.67 -37.88
C SER A 260 58.34 -6.61 -38.04
N ARG A 261 58.18 -7.66 -38.86
CA ARG A 261 59.29 -8.56 -39.24
C ARG A 261 60.47 -7.82 -39.88
N ARG A 262 60.22 -6.70 -40.57
CA ARG A 262 61.26 -5.85 -41.15
C ARG A 262 62.08 -5.16 -40.07
N CYS A 263 61.42 -4.61 -39.04
CA CYS A 263 62.09 -3.98 -37.92
C CYS A 263 62.86 -5.01 -37.08
N GLN A 264 62.29 -6.21 -36.88
CA GLN A 264 62.97 -7.30 -36.18
C GLN A 264 64.30 -7.72 -36.84
N ARG A 265 64.33 -7.85 -38.18
CA ARG A 265 65.59 -8.14 -38.89
C ARG A 265 66.62 -7.03 -38.71
N LYS A 266 66.19 -5.78 -38.80
CA LYS A 266 67.07 -4.61 -38.59
C LYS A 266 67.60 -4.53 -37.15
N SER A 267 66.76 -4.88 -36.17
CA SER A 267 67.13 -4.98 -34.75
C SER A 267 68.24 -6.03 -34.55
N LEU A 268 68.04 -7.25 -35.07
CA LEU A 268 69.03 -8.33 -35.00
C LEU A 268 70.34 -7.97 -35.72
N ASP A 269 70.27 -7.31 -36.87
CA ASP A 269 71.45 -6.85 -37.61
C ASP A 269 72.23 -5.77 -36.84
N CYS A 270 71.53 -4.85 -36.18
CA CYS A 270 72.11 -3.83 -35.32
C CYS A 270 72.74 -4.45 -34.06
N GLU A 271 72.02 -5.31 -33.33
CA GLU A 271 72.54 -6.01 -32.15
C GLU A 271 73.77 -6.87 -32.47
N SER A 272 73.74 -7.60 -33.58
CA SER A 272 74.88 -8.40 -34.06
C SER A 272 76.09 -7.51 -34.35
N CYS A 273 75.89 -6.34 -34.97
CA CYS A 273 76.96 -5.38 -35.19
C CYS A 273 77.55 -4.85 -33.88
N ILE A 274 76.69 -4.47 -32.93
CA ILE A 274 77.09 -3.95 -31.62
C ILE A 274 77.87 -5.00 -30.83
N ARG A 275 77.40 -6.27 -30.80
CA ARG A 275 78.13 -7.39 -30.17
C ARG A 275 79.47 -7.68 -30.84
N THR A 276 79.53 -7.53 -32.16
CA THR A 276 80.79 -7.66 -32.92
C THR A 276 81.77 -6.56 -32.51
N CYS A 277 81.29 -5.34 -32.27
CA CYS A 277 82.10 -4.26 -31.71
C CYS A 277 82.58 -4.60 -30.30
N SER A 278 81.71 -5.03 -29.38
CA SER A 278 82.14 -5.37 -28.01
C SER A 278 83.20 -6.48 -27.96
N THR A 279 83.16 -7.44 -28.90
CA THR A 279 84.08 -8.59 -28.93
C THR A 279 85.38 -8.32 -29.69
N ASN A 280 85.39 -7.43 -30.69
CA ASN A 280 86.57 -7.17 -31.53
C ASN A 280 87.23 -5.80 -31.31
N MET A 281 86.77 -5.03 -30.32
CA MET A 281 87.31 -3.69 -29.99
C MET A 281 88.84 -3.65 -29.83
N ALA A 282 89.45 -4.69 -29.25
CA ALA A 282 90.90 -4.77 -29.06
C ALA A 282 91.68 -5.04 -30.37
N LYS A 283 91.06 -5.69 -31.38
CA LYS A 283 91.71 -6.00 -32.66
C LYS A 283 91.82 -4.81 -33.61
N ASP A 284 90.84 -3.90 -33.57
CA ASP A 284 90.76 -2.78 -34.51
C ASP A 284 91.54 -1.54 -34.05
N ASN A 285 91.83 -1.41 -32.75
CA ASN A 285 92.59 -0.29 -32.20
C ASN A 285 93.42 -0.76 -30.99
N PRO A 286 94.76 -0.77 -31.08
CA PRO A 286 95.64 -1.26 -30.01
C PRO A 286 95.53 -0.42 -28.73
N ILE A 287 95.03 0.81 -28.83
CA ILE A 287 94.73 1.65 -27.66
C ILE A 287 93.61 1.02 -26.82
N CYS A 288 92.71 0.24 -27.41
CA CYS A 288 91.56 -0.38 -26.74
C CYS A 288 91.84 -1.79 -26.18
N GLU A 289 93.10 -2.24 -26.24
CA GLU A 289 93.54 -3.52 -25.68
C GLU A 289 93.62 -3.43 -24.15
N VAL A 290 93.08 -4.45 -23.47
CA VAL A 290 93.11 -4.54 -22.00
C VAL A 290 94.50 -5.03 -21.60
N THR A 291 95.43 -4.10 -21.38
CA THR A 291 96.75 -4.40 -20.80
C THR A 291 96.55 -4.72 -19.32
N GLY A 292 96.87 -5.95 -18.91
CA GLY A 292 96.55 -6.53 -17.60
C GLY A 292 97.17 -5.90 -16.35
N ASP A 293 97.51 -4.62 -16.36
CA ASP A 293 97.91 -3.88 -15.15
C ASP A 293 96.67 -3.44 -14.36
N HIS A 294 96.74 -3.61 -13.03
CA HIS A 294 95.66 -3.70 -12.04
C HIS A 294 94.67 -2.52 -11.86
N SER A 295 94.36 -1.73 -12.90
CA SER A 295 93.37 -0.64 -12.84
C SER A 295 92.23 -0.74 -13.85
N ASP A 296 92.22 -1.75 -14.73
CA ASP A 296 91.17 -1.92 -15.74
C ASP A 296 90.21 -3.06 -15.35
N ASN A 297 89.33 -2.79 -14.39
CA ASN A 297 88.34 -3.74 -13.83
C ASN A 297 87.08 -3.92 -14.73
N GLY A 298 87.20 -3.68 -16.04
CA GLY A 298 86.09 -3.76 -16.99
C GLY A 298 85.14 -2.54 -16.96
N VAL A 299 85.44 -1.51 -16.16
CA VAL A 299 84.67 -0.25 -16.07
C VAL A 299 85.57 0.96 -16.33
N SER A 300 86.56 0.81 -17.21
CA SER A 300 87.41 1.94 -17.62
C SER A 300 86.68 2.87 -18.59
N PRO A 301 86.69 4.20 -18.36
CA PRO A 301 86.16 5.20 -19.31
C PRO A 301 86.75 5.04 -20.72
N LYS A 302 87.96 4.49 -20.81
CA LYS A 302 88.67 4.17 -22.05
C LYS A 302 87.96 3.09 -22.87
N LEU A 303 87.52 2.00 -22.23
CA LEU A 303 86.76 0.93 -22.87
C LEU A 303 85.41 1.43 -23.37
N TRP A 304 84.73 2.29 -22.60
CA TRP A 304 83.48 2.92 -23.00
C TRP A 304 83.65 3.85 -24.22
N LEU A 305 84.73 4.65 -24.25
CA LEU A 305 85.07 5.50 -25.40
C LEU A 305 85.38 4.66 -26.65
N CYS A 306 86.12 3.56 -26.49
CA CYS A 306 86.44 2.63 -27.56
C CYS A 306 85.19 1.94 -28.12
N TYR A 307 84.26 1.54 -27.24
CA TYR A 307 83.00 0.92 -27.62
C TYR A 307 82.16 1.88 -28.44
N ASN A 308 81.97 3.10 -27.94
CA ASN A 308 81.22 4.14 -28.64
C ASN A 308 81.84 4.51 -29.99
N CYS A 309 83.17 4.57 -30.09
CA CYS A 309 83.87 4.80 -31.36
C CYS A 309 83.65 3.66 -32.36
N CYS A 310 83.65 2.39 -31.90
CA CYS A 310 83.38 1.25 -32.78
C CYS A 310 81.93 1.27 -33.28
N VAL A 311 80.97 1.45 -32.37
CA VAL A 311 79.53 1.50 -32.70
C VAL A 311 79.25 2.64 -33.68
N ARG A 312 79.78 3.85 -33.42
CA ARG A 312 79.60 5.03 -34.29
C ARG A 312 80.28 4.88 -35.65
N LYS A 313 81.37 4.13 -35.77
CA LYS A 313 82.09 3.96 -37.05
C LYS A 313 81.53 2.82 -37.91
N LYS A 314 81.14 1.70 -37.29
CA LYS A 314 80.78 0.45 -37.98
C LYS A 314 79.29 0.14 -37.96
N CYS A 315 78.56 0.55 -36.92
CA CYS A 315 77.17 0.16 -36.71
C CYS A 315 76.16 1.28 -36.95
N ASP A 316 76.61 2.55 -37.03
CA ASP A 316 75.74 3.73 -37.22
C ASP A 316 74.77 3.56 -38.41
N LYS A 317 75.28 3.26 -39.61
CA LYS A 317 74.45 3.02 -40.80
C LYS A 317 73.53 1.79 -40.71
N LYS A 318 73.88 0.79 -39.90
CA LYS A 318 73.05 -0.43 -39.70
C LYS A 318 71.95 -0.20 -38.67
N CYS A 319 72.19 0.67 -37.69
CA CYS A 319 71.28 0.97 -36.59
C CYS A 319 70.39 2.21 -36.85
N GLU A 320 70.83 3.15 -37.69
CA GLU A 320 70.08 4.37 -38.09
C GLU A 320 68.66 4.05 -38.54
N ASP A 321 68.55 2.99 -39.34
CA ASP A 321 67.33 2.49 -39.95
C ASP A 321 66.38 1.77 -38.98
N TYR A 322 66.89 1.36 -37.80
CA TYR A 322 66.13 0.77 -36.69
C TYR A 322 65.63 1.85 -35.72
N HIS A 323 66.45 2.87 -35.46
CA HIS A 323 66.10 3.97 -34.55
C HIS A 323 65.07 4.98 -35.12
N MET A 324 64.66 4.84 -36.38
CA MET A 324 63.56 5.62 -36.94
C MET A 324 62.23 5.32 -36.24
N ASN A 325 61.36 6.33 -36.06
CA ASN A 325 60.07 6.24 -35.34
C ASN A 325 59.16 5.07 -35.77
N LYS A 326 59.33 4.52 -36.98
CA LYS A 326 58.54 3.39 -37.49
C LYS A 326 58.95 2.01 -36.95
N CYS A 327 60.15 1.89 -36.40
CA CYS A 327 60.70 0.62 -35.87
C CYS A 327 60.95 0.66 -34.36
N GLN A 328 60.40 1.65 -33.65
CA GLN A 328 60.49 1.68 -32.19
C GLN A 328 59.77 0.45 -31.60
N PRO A 329 60.44 -0.32 -30.74
CA PRO A 329 59.83 -1.48 -30.12
C PRO A 329 58.71 -1.03 -29.19
N GLN A 330 57.61 -1.78 -29.20
CA GLN A 330 56.52 -1.56 -28.26
C GLN A 330 56.75 -2.43 -27.03
N GLN A 331 56.44 -1.88 -25.86
CA GLN A 331 56.40 -2.64 -24.62
C GLN A 331 55.11 -3.45 -24.59
N CYS A 332 55.23 -4.76 -24.62
CA CYS A 332 54.12 -5.69 -24.46
C CYS A 332 54.34 -6.56 -23.22
N THR A 333 53.30 -7.26 -22.82
CA THR A 333 53.31 -8.15 -21.68
C THR A 333 53.20 -9.58 -22.18
N LYS A 334 54.09 -10.46 -21.73
CA LYS A 334 54.02 -11.90 -22.01
C LYS A 334 53.69 -12.63 -20.72
N GLY A 335 52.56 -13.31 -20.69
CA GLY A 335 52.07 -14.02 -19.51
C GLY A 335 50.84 -14.85 -19.83
N ASN A 336 50.22 -15.41 -18.79
CA ASN A 336 49.01 -16.21 -18.96
C ASN A 336 47.77 -15.33 -18.89
N LEU A 337 46.74 -15.71 -19.65
CA LEU A 337 45.43 -15.07 -19.67
C LEU A 337 44.36 -16.11 -19.34
N LEU A 338 43.26 -15.68 -18.76
CA LEU A 338 42.05 -16.48 -18.62
C LEU A 338 40.97 -15.97 -19.55
N GLU A 339 40.26 -16.90 -20.18
CA GLU A 339 39.07 -16.61 -20.96
C GLU A 339 37.85 -17.25 -20.29
N PHE A 340 36.95 -16.43 -19.76
CA PHE A 340 35.64 -16.88 -19.32
C PHE A 340 34.67 -16.82 -20.51
N THR A 341 33.92 -17.89 -20.75
CA THR A 341 32.88 -17.95 -21.78
C THR A 341 31.54 -18.25 -21.12
N LEU A 342 30.51 -17.47 -21.45
CA LEU A 342 29.13 -17.76 -21.07
C LEU A 342 28.38 -18.33 -22.27
N GLU A 343 27.88 -19.55 -22.17
CA GLU A 343 27.16 -20.21 -23.27
C GLU A 343 25.72 -20.56 -22.87
N PRO A 344 24.71 -20.27 -23.72
CA PRO A 344 23.34 -20.67 -23.46
C PRO A 344 23.17 -22.16 -23.73
N VAL A 345 22.40 -22.84 -22.88
CA VAL A 345 22.11 -24.28 -23.04
C VAL A 345 20.63 -24.49 -23.34
N TRP A 346 20.35 -25.31 -24.36
CA TRP A 346 19.03 -25.48 -24.96
C TRP A 346 18.55 -26.94 -24.91
N VAL A 347 18.59 -27.57 -23.74
CA VAL A 347 18.16 -28.97 -23.55
C VAL A 347 16.72 -29.16 -23.99
N SER A 348 15.82 -28.26 -23.58
CA SER A 348 14.39 -28.39 -23.89
C SER A 348 14.08 -28.23 -25.38
N SER A 349 14.91 -27.50 -26.13
CA SER A 349 14.75 -27.32 -27.57
C SER A 349 15.16 -28.52 -28.40
N GLN A 350 16.00 -29.40 -27.86
CA GLN A 350 16.28 -30.70 -28.46
C GLN A 350 15.02 -31.59 -28.47
N ASP A 351 14.14 -31.42 -27.48
CA ASP A 351 12.83 -32.09 -27.41
C ASP A 351 11.73 -31.36 -28.21
N GLY A 352 12.07 -30.36 -29.01
CA GLY A 352 11.11 -29.61 -29.81
C GLY A 352 10.32 -28.53 -29.04
N ARG A 353 10.84 -28.04 -27.90
CA ARG A 353 10.16 -27.04 -27.06
C ARG A 353 10.92 -25.71 -27.00
N PHE A 354 10.21 -24.62 -26.81
CA PHE A 354 10.82 -23.30 -26.60
C PHE A 354 10.14 -22.56 -25.45
N PHE A 355 10.90 -21.72 -24.75
CA PHE A 355 10.40 -20.83 -23.70
C PHE A 355 10.43 -19.39 -24.18
N CYS A 356 9.39 -18.65 -23.82
CA CYS A 356 9.27 -17.23 -24.10
C CYS A 356 8.83 -16.49 -22.85
N HIS A 357 9.46 -15.37 -22.53
CA HIS A 357 8.90 -14.50 -21.51
C HIS A 357 7.80 -13.64 -22.08
N ILE A 358 6.79 -13.52 -21.25
CA ILE A 358 5.57 -12.82 -21.55
C ILE A 358 5.32 -11.82 -20.46
N ARG A 359 4.64 -10.74 -20.81
CA ARG A 359 4.13 -9.77 -19.85
C ARG A 359 2.70 -9.40 -20.21
N PRO A 360 1.89 -8.99 -19.22
CA PRO A 360 0.57 -8.47 -19.49
C PRO A 360 0.60 -7.28 -20.46
N ARG A 361 -0.36 -7.24 -21.37
CA ARG A 361 -0.49 -6.18 -22.37
C ARG A 361 -0.87 -4.86 -21.67
N PRO A 362 -0.06 -3.80 -21.80
CA PRO A 362 -0.40 -2.51 -21.21
C PRO A 362 -1.63 -1.90 -21.90
N LYS A 363 -2.45 -1.15 -21.14
CA LYS A 363 -3.64 -0.44 -21.65
C LYS A 363 -4.63 -1.34 -22.40
N GLN A 364 -4.83 -2.57 -21.93
CA GLN A 364 -5.81 -3.49 -22.49
C GLN A 364 -7.23 -2.89 -22.37
N TYR A 365 -8.05 -3.03 -23.40
CA TYR A 365 -9.45 -2.62 -23.35
C TYR A 365 -10.28 -3.69 -22.63
N LEU A 366 -10.93 -3.35 -21.50
CA LEU A 366 -11.56 -4.33 -20.62
C LEU A 366 -13.08 -4.27 -20.64
N LEU A 367 -13.66 -3.06 -20.61
CA LEU A 367 -15.09 -2.88 -20.45
C LEU A 367 -15.58 -1.60 -21.13
N ASN A 368 -16.71 -1.70 -21.82
CA ASN A 368 -17.49 -0.57 -22.29
C ASN A 368 -18.95 -0.80 -21.92
N LEU A 369 -19.52 0.11 -21.13
CA LEU A 369 -20.92 0.04 -20.71
C LEU A 369 -21.55 1.42 -20.73
N ASP A 370 -22.84 1.45 -21.04
CA ASP A 370 -23.68 2.60 -20.77
C ASP A 370 -24.50 2.31 -19.52
N TYR A 371 -24.73 3.33 -18.70
CA TYR A 371 -25.69 3.22 -17.62
C TYR A 371 -26.61 4.43 -17.58
N SER A 372 -27.84 4.18 -17.14
CA SER A 372 -28.84 5.23 -16.92
C SER A 372 -29.47 5.07 -15.55
N ILE A 373 -29.64 6.19 -14.85
CA ILE A 373 -30.31 6.25 -13.56
C ILE A 373 -31.78 6.57 -13.82
N ARG A 374 -32.66 5.72 -13.32
CA ARG A 374 -34.10 5.79 -13.59
C ARG A 374 -34.92 5.76 -12.30
N VAL A 375 -36.11 6.34 -12.37
CA VAL A 375 -37.08 6.33 -11.28
C VAL A 375 -38.36 5.69 -11.80
N GLY A 376 -38.80 4.62 -11.12
CA GLY A 376 -40.10 4.02 -11.42
C GLY A 376 -41.23 4.97 -11.02
N ARG A 377 -42.12 5.32 -11.95
CA ARG A 377 -43.33 6.07 -11.60
C ARG A 377 -44.27 5.19 -10.78
N ARG A 378 -44.77 5.71 -9.64
CA ARG A 378 -45.78 5.05 -8.81
C ARG A 378 -47.01 4.74 -9.67
N SER A 379 -47.32 3.47 -9.88
CA SER A 379 -48.68 3.01 -10.16
C SER A 379 -49.46 3.09 -8.85
N GLN A 380 -49.95 4.28 -8.55
CA GLN A 380 -50.77 4.57 -7.38
C GLN A 380 -52.15 3.92 -7.58
N GLY A 381 -52.35 2.74 -6.98
CA GLY A 381 -53.64 2.06 -7.03
C GLY A 381 -53.62 0.54 -6.95
N GLU A 382 -52.84 -0.06 -6.06
CA GLU A 382 -53.07 -1.47 -5.69
C GLU A 382 -53.15 -1.56 -4.17
N LYS A 383 -54.36 -1.31 -3.66
CA LYS A 383 -54.72 -1.63 -2.27
C LYS A 383 -54.58 -3.15 -2.12
N ASP A 384 -53.87 -3.56 -1.09
CA ASP A 384 -53.78 -4.94 -0.60
C ASP A 384 -55.17 -5.58 -0.45
N GLY A 385 -55.61 -6.26 -1.51
CA GLY A 385 -56.74 -7.17 -1.51
C GLY A 385 -56.25 -8.56 -1.14
N LYS A 386 -56.08 -8.83 0.17
CA LYS A 386 -56.01 -10.20 0.69
C LYS A 386 -57.36 -10.88 0.43
N GLY A 387 -57.43 -11.67 -0.64
CA GLY A 387 -58.55 -12.57 -0.94
C GLY A 387 -58.03 -13.93 -1.38
N ARG A 388 -58.29 -14.95 -0.57
CA ARG A 388 -58.19 -16.37 -0.95
C ARG A 388 -59.01 -16.63 -2.21
N ASP A 389 -58.48 -17.40 -3.16
CA ASP A 389 -59.06 -18.70 -3.49
C ASP A 389 -58.19 -19.52 -4.47
N GLN A 390 -58.24 -20.83 -4.26
CA GLN A 390 -57.65 -21.89 -5.08
C GLN A 390 -58.46 -22.07 -6.38
N GLY A 391 -57.81 -22.44 -7.48
CA GLY A 391 -58.53 -22.96 -8.64
C GLY A 391 -57.75 -23.00 -9.95
N SER A 392 -57.36 -24.22 -10.32
CA SER A 392 -56.91 -24.65 -11.66
C SER A 392 -57.81 -24.12 -12.79
N ASP A 393 -57.24 -23.60 -13.89
CA ASP A 393 -57.32 -24.25 -15.22
C ASP A 393 -56.67 -23.49 -16.38
N ARG A 394 -56.46 -24.28 -17.44
CA ARG A 394 -55.65 -24.11 -18.65
C ARG A 394 -56.15 -23.07 -19.67
N ASN A 395 -55.18 -22.53 -20.43
CA ASN A 395 -55.19 -22.18 -21.86
C ASN A 395 -56.41 -21.44 -22.47
N ARG A 396 -56.18 -20.19 -22.90
CA ARG A 396 -56.14 -19.73 -24.31
C ARG A 396 -56.23 -18.21 -24.39
N GLY A 397 -55.55 -17.64 -25.39
CA GLY A 397 -56.07 -16.47 -26.09
C GLY A 397 -55.14 -15.27 -26.18
N ARG A 398 -54.63 -15.03 -27.37
CA ARG A 398 -53.90 -13.83 -27.78
C ARG A 398 -54.73 -12.59 -27.51
N GLY A 399 -54.13 -11.64 -26.80
CA GLY A 399 -54.51 -10.23 -26.82
C GLY A 399 -53.25 -9.44 -26.55
N TRP A 400 -52.62 -8.91 -27.60
CA TRP A 400 -51.62 -7.85 -27.48
C TRP A 400 -52.35 -6.60 -26.95
N GLY A 401 -52.58 -6.57 -25.64
CA GLY A 401 -52.89 -5.34 -24.93
C GLY A 401 -51.60 -4.53 -24.87
N ARG A 402 -51.59 -3.41 -25.58
CA ARG A 402 -50.70 -2.29 -25.27
C ARG A 402 -50.92 -1.94 -23.80
N SER A 403 -50.11 -2.53 -22.93
CA SER A 403 -49.82 -1.94 -21.63
C SER A 403 -49.19 -0.59 -21.95
N ASN A 404 -49.89 0.49 -21.58
CA ASN A 404 -49.29 1.81 -21.49
C ASN A 404 -48.18 1.71 -20.44
N GLN A 405 -46.98 1.26 -20.85
CA GLN A 405 -45.78 1.37 -20.04
C GLN A 405 -45.57 2.87 -19.82
N ALA A 406 -45.89 3.34 -18.62
CA ALA A 406 -45.46 4.64 -18.16
C ALA A 406 -43.94 4.68 -18.35
N GLU A 407 -43.45 5.55 -19.23
CA GLU A 407 -42.01 5.69 -19.46
C GLU A 407 -41.36 6.14 -18.14
N ASP A 408 -40.43 5.33 -17.65
CA ASP A 408 -39.63 5.63 -16.46
C ASP A 408 -38.83 6.91 -16.71
N LEU A 409 -38.77 7.78 -15.68
CA LEU A 409 -38.02 9.03 -15.76
C LEU A 409 -36.52 8.72 -15.76
N VAL A 410 -35.81 9.07 -16.83
CA VAL A 410 -34.36 8.95 -16.91
C VAL A 410 -33.72 10.23 -16.35
N ILE A 411 -33.02 10.12 -15.23
CA ILE A 411 -32.37 11.25 -14.55
C ILE A 411 -31.03 11.58 -15.21
N ARG A 412 -30.20 10.56 -15.46
CA ARG A 412 -28.84 10.73 -15.98
C ARG A 412 -28.46 9.54 -16.85
N LYS A 413 -27.68 9.79 -17.89
CA LYS A 413 -27.00 8.77 -18.70
C LYS A 413 -25.50 9.01 -18.63
N SER A 414 -24.73 7.94 -18.61
CA SER A 414 -23.27 7.98 -18.60
C SER A 414 -22.72 6.77 -19.36
N THR A 415 -21.53 6.92 -19.92
CA THR A 415 -20.80 5.87 -20.61
C THR A 415 -19.47 5.69 -19.91
N ILE A 416 -19.17 4.45 -19.51
CA ILE A 416 -17.92 4.09 -18.84
C ILE A 416 -17.10 3.24 -19.78
N THR A 417 -15.85 3.64 -19.96
CA THR A 417 -14.84 2.88 -20.70
C THR A 417 -13.65 2.62 -19.79
N ILE A 418 -13.34 1.34 -19.55
CA ILE A 418 -12.26 0.92 -18.66
C ILE A 418 -11.16 0.26 -19.47
N THR A 419 -9.94 0.76 -19.28
CA THR A 419 -8.70 0.17 -19.78
C THR A 419 -7.83 -0.27 -18.61
N GLY A 420 -7.09 -1.36 -18.78
CA GLY A 420 -6.17 -1.88 -17.77
C GLY A 420 -5.08 -0.88 -17.41
N ASP A 421 -4.98 -0.58 -16.11
CA ASP A 421 -3.98 0.26 -15.46
C ASP A 421 -2.78 -0.56 -14.96
N GLU A 422 -1.94 0.02 -14.09
CA GLU A 422 -0.81 -0.71 -13.51
C GLU A 422 -1.25 -1.86 -12.59
N ASP A 423 -2.36 -1.71 -11.87
CA ASP A 423 -2.87 -2.74 -10.96
C ASP A 423 -3.38 -3.94 -11.76
N TRP A 424 -4.06 -3.69 -12.88
CA TRP A 424 -4.42 -4.72 -13.86
C TRP A 424 -3.17 -5.46 -14.37
N VAL A 425 -2.10 -4.74 -14.71
CA VAL A 425 -0.84 -5.36 -15.17
C VAL A 425 -0.18 -6.20 -14.08
N LYS A 426 -0.19 -5.76 -12.82
CA LYS A 426 0.51 -6.46 -11.73
C LYS A 426 -0.28 -7.64 -11.15
N ALA A 427 -1.61 -7.52 -11.04
CA ALA A 427 -2.43 -8.47 -10.29
C ALA A 427 -3.57 -9.09 -11.12
N GLY A 428 -3.78 -8.66 -12.37
CA GLY A 428 -4.92 -9.09 -13.17
C GLY A 428 -6.27 -8.72 -12.54
N ALA A 429 -6.27 -7.74 -11.63
CA ALA A 429 -7.45 -7.29 -10.91
C ALA A 429 -7.39 -5.77 -10.72
N MET A 430 -8.52 -5.10 -10.86
CA MET A 430 -8.63 -3.66 -10.66
C MET A 430 -10.05 -3.27 -10.21
N THR A 431 -10.17 -2.08 -9.63
CA THR A 431 -11.47 -1.50 -9.27
C THR A 431 -11.59 -0.11 -9.87
N TYR A 432 -12.78 0.23 -10.33
CA TYR A 432 -13.14 1.51 -10.90
C TYR A 432 -14.38 2.05 -10.20
N SER A 433 -14.42 3.35 -9.94
CA SER A 433 -15.60 4.03 -9.42
C SER A 433 -15.74 5.39 -10.06
N ASP A 434 -16.95 5.74 -10.49
CA ASP A 434 -17.30 7.11 -10.91
C ASP A 434 -18.04 7.88 -9.79
N GLY A 435 -18.03 7.33 -8.57
CA GLY A 435 -18.75 7.86 -7.41
C GLY A 435 -20.23 7.46 -7.36
N ILE A 436 -20.78 6.80 -8.39
CA ILE A 436 -22.13 6.24 -8.39
C ILE A 436 -22.08 4.72 -8.53
N LEU A 437 -21.40 4.24 -9.58
CA LEU A 437 -21.25 2.84 -9.91
C LEU A 437 -19.82 2.40 -9.62
N ASN A 438 -19.68 1.32 -8.85
CA ASN A 438 -18.42 0.66 -8.59
C ASN A 438 -18.31 -0.57 -9.48
N ILE A 439 -17.16 -0.77 -10.11
CA ILE A 439 -16.89 -1.88 -11.01
C ILE A 439 -15.59 -2.55 -10.58
N ALA A 440 -15.67 -3.83 -10.24
CA ALA A 440 -14.50 -4.66 -9.96
C ALA A 440 -14.28 -5.63 -11.13
N ILE A 441 -13.07 -5.66 -11.68
CA ILE A 441 -12.69 -6.56 -12.78
C ILE A 441 -11.59 -7.48 -12.25
N ASN A 442 -11.75 -8.79 -12.44
CA ASN A 442 -10.78 -9.80 -12.04
C ASN A 442 -10.60 -10.85 -13.13
N SER A 443 -9.37 -11.08 -13.58
CA SER A 443 -9.01 -12.11 -14.56
C SER A 443 -9.01 -13.52 -13.98
N SER A 444 -9.01 -13.62 -12.64
CA SER A 444 -8.90 -14.84 -11.86
C SER A 444 -7.55 -15.58 -12.02
N LEU A 445 -6.53 -14.90 -12.56
CA LEU A 445 -5.17 -15.45 -12.70
C LEU A 445 -4.33 -15.28 -11.42
N GLY A 446 -4.63 -14.26 -10.61
CA GLY A 446 -3.80 -13.86 -9.48
C GLY A 446 -2.49 -13.24 -9.96
N VAL A 447 -1.36 -13.82 -9.56
CA VAL A 447 -0.04 -13.37 -10.04
C VAL A 447 0.12 -13.75 -11.52
N PRO A 448 0.44 -12.78 -12.40
CA PRO A 448 0.69 -13.04 -13.82
C PRO A 448 1.88 -14.00 -14.00
N PRO A 449 1.78 -15.01 -14.89
CA PRO A 449 2.89 -15.90 -15.18
C PRO A 449 4.02 -15.17 -15.92
N ASP A 450 5.26 -15.60 -15.68
CA ASP A 450 6.45 -15.01 -16.28
C ASP A 450 6.76 -15.57 -17.68
N PHE A 451 6.46 -16.86 -17.92
CA PHE A 451 6.87 -17.50 -19.16
C PHE A 451 5.76 -18.32 -19.81
N LEU A 452 5.98 -18.57 -21.09
CA LEU A 452 5.19 -19.41 -21.96
C LEU A 452 6.10 -20.48 -22.59
N GLU A 453 5.69 -21.73 -22.49
CA GLU A 453 6.31 -22.87 -23.15
C GLU A 453 5.46 -23.29 -24.36
N GLY A 454 6.09 -23.26 -25.53
CA GLY A 454 5.51 -23.70 -26.77
C GLY A 454 6.19 -24.92 -27.34
N ASP A 455 5.41 -25.64 -28.15
CA ASP A 455 5.91 -26.71 -29.01
C ASP A 455 6.20 -26.13 -30.39
N ILE A 456 7.28 -26.57 -31.00
CA ILE A 456 7.72 -26.18 -32.34
C ILE A 456 6.78 -26.73 -33.42
N HIS A 457 5.95 -27.74 -33.12
CA HIS A 457 5.03 -28.34 -34.09
C HIS A 457 4.05 -27.32 -34.74
N PRO A 458 3.87 -27.37 -36.07
CA PRO A 458 3.12 -26.38 -36.84
C PRO A 458 1.60 -26.38 -36.64
N HIS A 459 1.05 -27.17 -35.71
CA HIS A 459 -0.38 -27.21 -35.41
C HIS A 459 -0.78 -26.92 -33.95
N SER A 460 0.16 -26.71 -33.02
CA SER A 460 -0.23 -26.33 -31.66
C SER A 460 -0.74 -24.88 -31.60
N SER A 461 -1.91 -24.68 -30.98
CA SER A 461 -2.48 -23.38 -30.60
C SER A 461 -2.58 -23.21 -29.07
N PHE A 462 -2.18 -24.25 -28.34
CA PHE A 462 -2.19 -24.29 -26.88
C PHE A 462 -0.76 -24.27 -26.35
N PHE A 463 -0.54 -23.47 -25.33
CA PHE A 463 0.75 -23.26 -24.71
C PHE A 463 0.64 -23.51 -23.21
N LYS A 464 1.75 -23.99 -22.64
CA LYS A 464 1.88 -24.11 -21.19
C LYS A 464 2.47 -22.81 -20.67
N VAL A 465 2.13 -22.43 -19.45
CA VAL A 465 2.66 -21.21 -18.82
C VAL A 465 3.09 -21.51 -17.40
N GLY A 466 3.87 -20.60 -16.82
CA GLY A 466 4.34 -20.77 -15.46
C GLY A 466 5.19 -19.61 -14.99
N ASP A 467 5.82 -19.85 -13.85
CA ASP A 467 6.59 -18.84 -13.13
C ASP A 467 8.08 -19.13 -13.27
N TYR A 468 8.88 -18.07 -13.35
CA TYR A 468 10.32 -18.16 -13.37
C TYR A 468 10.84 -18.19 -11.94
N ARG A 469 11.70 -19.16 -11.61
CA ARG A 469 12.23 -19.26 -10.26
C ARG A 469 13.23 -18.13 -9.97
N THR A 470 12.83 -17.10 -9.25
CA THR A 470 13.71 -15.95 -8.94
C THR A 470 14.64 -16.16 -7.75
N GLN A 471 14.46 -17.22 -6.96
CA GLN A 471 15.25 -17.51 -5.75
C GLN A 471 16.36 -18.54 -6.02
N GLY A 472 17.49 -18.38 -5.34
CA GLY A 472 18.62 -19.30 -5.38
C GLY A 472 19.86 -18.76 -4.65
N SER A 473 20.89 -19.59 -4.52
CA SER A 473 22.19 -19.15 -4.02
C SER A 473 22.87 -18.27 -5.06
N ARG A 474 23.29 -17.07 -4.66
CA ARG A 474 24.06 -16.16 -5.51
C ARG A 474 25.47 -16.66 -5.72
N LEU A 475 26.06 -16.32 -6.86
CA LEU A 475 27.38 -16.78 -7.25
C LEU A 475 28.48 -16.38 -6.25
N GLY A 476 28.44 -15.14 -5.74
CA GLY A 476 29.49 -14.58 -4.87
C GLY A 476 29.71 -15.28 -3.51
N ASN A 477 28.88 -16.27 -3.14
CA ASN A 477 28.94 -16.92 -1.83
C ASN A 477 29.40 -18.39 -1.88
N SER A 478 29.86 -18.91 -3.02
CA SER A 478 30.10 -20.35 -3.19
C SER A 478 31.36 -20.64 -4.00
N PHE A 479 32.26 -21.48 -3.48
CA PHE A 479 33.46 -21.90 -4.20
C PHE A 479 33.17 -23.04 -5.19
N ILE A 480 33.84 -23.02 -6.34
CA ILE A 480 33.61 -23.96 -7.45
C ILE A 480 34.90 -24.70 -7.75
N GLN A 481 34.87 -26.03 -7.65
CA GLN A 481 36.03 -26.89 -7.93
C GLN A 481 36.10 -27.37 -9.40
N SER A 482 35.02 -27.17 -10.17
CA SER A 482 34.93 -27.58 -11.57
C SER A 482 35.35 -26.47 -12.53
N GLN A 483 35.80 -26.84 -13.73
CA GLN A 483 36.16 -25.88 -14.80
C GLN A 483 34.97 -25.13 -15.42
N TYR A 484 33.75 -25.49 -15.01
CA TYR A 484 32.52 -24.87 -15.45
C TYR A 484 31.46 -24.88 -14.35
N VAL A 485 30.45 -24.02 -14.50
CA VAL A 485 29.30 -23.92 -13.62
C VAL A 485 28.04 -23.56 -14.39
N PHE A 486 26.91 -24.11 -13.94
CA PHE A 486 25.60 -23.75 -14.48
C PHE A 486 25.00 -22.58 -13.70
N LEU A 487 24.60 -21.55 -14.44
CA LEU A 487 24.09 -20.30 -13.92
C LEU A 487 22.77 -19.95 -14.58
N ARG A 488 21.99 -19.13 -13.89
CA ARG A 488 20.78 -18.53 -14.45
C ARG A 488 20.57 -17.13 -13.88
N PRO A 489 19.99 -16.21 -14.67
CA PRO A 489 19.71 -14.88 -14.19
C PRO A 489 18.60 -14.90 -13.11
N PRO A 490 18.52 -13.90 -12.23
CA PRO A 490 17.44 -13.80 -11.24
C PRO A 490 16.09 -13.47 -11.88
N VAL A 491 16.09 -12.94 -13.10
CA VAL A 491 14.90 -12.65 -13.94
C VAL A 491 15.12 -13.21 -15.35
N PRO A 492 14.06 -13.58 -16.09
CA PRO A 492 14.20 -14.28 -17.37
C PRO A 492 15.11 -13.61 -18.42
N TYR A 493 15.26 -12.28 -18.41
CA TYR A 493 16.09 -11.50 -19.36
C TYR A 493 17.31 -10.82 -18.70
N GLY A 494 17.67 -11.23 -17.49
CA GLY A 494 18.69 -10.55 -16.68
C GLY A 494 20.13 -10.95 -16.97
N THR A 495 20.47 -11.39 -18.19
CA THR A 495 21.85 -11.79 -18.47
C THR A 495 22.76 -10.57 -18.60
N PRO A 496 23.94 -10.60 -17.94
CA PRO A 496 24.91 -9.53 -18.07
C PRO A 496 25.62 -9.59 -19.43
N VAL A 497 26.03 -8.43 -19.93
CA VAL A 497 26.82 -8.31 -21.16
C VAL A 497 28.28 -8.61 -20.81
N MET A 498 28.85 -9.66 -21.41
CA MET A 498 30.26 -9.99 -21.22
C MET A 498 31.15 -8.89 -21.84
N PRO A 499 32.05 -8.24 -21.06
CA PRO A 499 33.06 -7.35 -21.61
C PRO A 499 34.04 -8.16 -22.48
N ARG A 500 34.62 -7.54 -23.51
CA ARG A 500 35.49 -8.28 -24.46
C ARG A 500 36.85 -8.67 -23.88
N ALA A 501 37.49 -7.76 -23.15
CA ALA A 501 38.77 -8.00 -22.49
C ALA A 501 39.07 -6.90 -21.47
N HIS A 502 39.37 -7.26 -20.24
CA HIS A 502 39.66 -6.33 -19.14
C HIS A 502 40.80 -6.87 -18.26
N GLN A 503 41.54 -5.98 -17.63
CA GLN A 503 42.71 -6.29 -16.80
C GLN A 503 42.36 -7.27 -15.69
N GLU A 504 41.41 -6.92 -14.83
CA GLU A 504 40.96 -7.72 -13.68
C GLU A 504 39.86 -8.70 -14.06
N CYS A 505 39.92 -9.93 -13.54
CA CYS A 505 38.89 -10.95 -13.67
C CYS A 505 37.68 -10.70 -12.74
N ALA A 506 37.19 -9.45 -12.67
CA ALA A 506 36.03 -9.06 -11.86
C ALA A 506 34.84 -8.72 -12.76
N MET A 507 33.65 -9.22 -12.40
CA MET A 507 32.40 -8.88 -13.09
C MET A 507 31.26 -8.76 -12.07
N PRO A 508 31.01 -7.54 -11.56
CA PRO A 508 29.97 -7.32 -10.55
C PRO A 508 28.59 -7.79 -11.02
N GLU A 509 28.26 -7.66 -12.31
CA GLU A 509 26.94 -8.08 -12.81
C GLU A 509 26.73 -9.60 -12.78
N MET A 510 27.80 -10.40 -12.65
CA MET A 510 27.71 -11.86 -12.49
C MET A 510 27.46 -12.28 -11.05
N GLU A 511 27.69 -11.42 -10.06
CA GLU A 511 27.44 -11.74 -8.65
C GLU A 511 25.96 -11.97 -8.36
N ASP A 512 25.09 -11.31 -9.13
CA ASP A 512 23.64 -11.45 -9.03
C ASP A 512 23.09 -12.70 -9.76
N MET A 513 23.93 -13.42 -10.50
CA MET A 513 23.54 -14.70 -11.13
C MET A 513 23.36 -15.79 -10.07
N LEU A 514 22.40 -16.69 -10.31
CA LEU A 514 22.04 -17.76 -9.41
C LEU A 514 22.72 -19.07 -9.81
N PHE A 515 23.32 -19.75 -8.83
CA PHE A 515 23.95 -21.06 -8.99
C PHE A 515 22.90 -22.15 -9.22
N THR A 516 23.19 -23.07 -10.13
CA THR A 516 22.30 -24.20 -10.46
C THR A 516 23.04 -25.52 -10.31
N SER A 517 22.97 -26.12 -9.11
CA SER A 517 23.80 -27.29 -8.75
C SER A 517 23.52 -28.56 -9.56
N ASN A 518 22.34 -28.72 -10.16
CA ASN A 518 21.90 -29.96 -10.82
C ASN A 518 21.14 -29.73 -12.14
N MET A 519 21.49 -28.70 -12.93
CA MET A 519 20.74 -28.35 -14.16
C MET A 519 19.23 -28.20 -13.89
N GLU A 520 18.89 -27.68 -12.71
CA GLU A 520 17.52 -27.56 -12.28
C GLU A 520 16.74 -26.63 -13.21
N ASN A 521 15.58 -27.10 -13.68
CA ASN A 521 14.77 -26.33 -14.61
C ASN A 521 14.22 -25.07 -13.91
N PRO A 522 14.54 -23.85 -14.39
CA PRO A 522 14.05 -22.61 -13.79
C PRO A 522 12.58 -22.33 -14.06
N TYR A 523 11.97 -23.06 -15.00
CA TYR A 523 10.62 -22.86 -15.50
C TYR A 523 9.63 -23.76 -14.73
N ILE A 524 8.95 -23.19 -13.74
CA ILE A 524 7.97 -23.91 -12.92
C ILE A 524 6.61 -23.81 -13.61
N ARG A 525 6.14 -24.92 -14.19
CA ARG A 525 4.83 -24.96 -14.86
C ARG A 525 3.68 -24.81 -13.89
N ARG A 526 2.72 -23.98 -14.26
CA ARG A 526 1.42 -23.85 -13.59
C ARG A 526 0.37 -24.69 -14.31
N SER A 527 0.01 -25.83 -13.72
CA SER A 527 -0.94 -26.78 -14.32
C SER A 527 -2.39 -26.27 -14.31
N ASP A 528 -2.69 -25.32 -13.43
CA ASP A 528 -3.97 -24.63 -13.26
C ASP A 528 -4.24 -23.60 -14.36
N LEU A 529 -3.22 -23.22 -15.15
CA LEU A 529 -3.32 -22.25 -16.23
C LEU A 529 -3.22 -22.91 -17.61
N GLU A 530 -3.80 -22.25 -18.59
CA GLU A 530 -3.61 -22.55 -20.01
C GLU A 530 -3.52 -21.25 -20.82
N ALA A 531 -2.68 -21.28 -21.85
CA ALA A 531 -2.54 -20.17 -22.78
C ALA A 531 -2.96 -20.61 -24.19
N HIS A 532 -3.66 -19.71 -24.88
CA HIS A 532 -4.09 -19.90 -26.26
C HIS A 532 -3.71 -18.69 -27.11
N ALA A 533 -3.40 -18.91 -28.38
CA ALA A 533 -3.20 -17.83 -29.35
C ALA A 533 -4.09 -18.04 -30.58
N ASP A 534 -5.05 -17.14 -30.77
CA ASP A 534 -5.95 -17.17 -31.92
C ASP A 534 -5.15 -17.04 -33.22
N ASN A 535 -5.27 -18.03 -34.10
CA ASN A 535 -4.58 -18.11 -35.38
C ASN A 535 -3.05 -17.86 -35.29
N ARG A 536 -2.44 -18.25 -34.16
CA ARG A 536 -1.01 -18.07 -33.86
C ARG A 536 -0.55 -16.61 -34.01
N SER A 537 -1.44 -15.69 -33.67
CA SER A 537 -1.15 -14.27 -33.63
C SER A 537 -1.12 -13.78 -32.19
N LEU A 538 -0.30 -12.76 -31.96
CA LEU A 538 -0.29 -12.05 -30.69
C LEU A 538 -1.59 -11.23 -30.55
N PRO A 539 -2.13 -11.04 -29.34
CA PRO A 539 -1.59 -11.46 -28.04
C PRO A 539 -1.98 -12.89 -27.62
N PHE A 540 -1.25 -13.45 -26.65
CA PHE A 540 -1.63 -14.68 -25.97
C PHE A 540 -2.77 -14.42 -24.98
N ILE A 541 -3.77 -15.29 -24.95
CA ILE A 541 -4.88 -15.24 -23.98
C ILE A 541 -4.61 -16.32 -22.94
N ILE A 542 -4.44 -15.91 -21.67
CA ILE A 542 -4.19 -16.84 -20.57
C ILE A 542 -5.44 -16.93 -19.69
N LYS A 543 -5.83 -18.15 -19.36
CA LYS A 543 -7.01 -18.43 -18.53
C LYS A 543 -6.67 -19.44 -17.45
N SER A 544 -7.36 -19.31 -16.32
CA SER A 544 -7.40 -20.35 -15.30
C SER A 544 -8.38 -21.45 -15.71
N LYS A 545 -8.03 -22.70 -15.47
CA LYS A 545 -8.89 -23.87 -15.73
C LYS A 545 -9.98 -24.04 -14.68
N SER A 546 -9.74 -23.56 -13.47
CA SER A 546 -10.66 -23.71 -12.33
C SER A 546 -11.55 -22.49 -12.11
N SER A 547 -11.14 -21.32 -12.60
CA SER A 547 -11.81 -20.05 -12.34
C SER A 547 -11.99 -19.24 -13.61
N LEU A 548 -13.17 -18.66 -13.76
CA LEU A 548 -13.50 -17.79 -14.89
C LEU A 548 -13.26 -16.33 -14.49
N PRO A 549 -12.91 -15.45 -15.44
CA PRO A 549 -12.91 -14.01 -15.21
C PRO A 549 -14.27 -13.51 -14.73
N VAL A 550 -14.25 -12.52 -13.86
CA VAL A 550 -15.44 -11.94 -13.25
C VAL A 550 -15.38 -10.42 -13.37
N VAL A 551 -16.50 -9.83 -13.76
CA VAL A 551 -16.74 -8.39 -13.64
C VAL A 551 -17.96 -8.19 -12.78
N MET A 552 -17.82 -7.46 -11.68
CA MET A 552 -18.90 -7.13 -10.76
C MET A 552 -19.21 -5.64 -10.87
N ALA A 553 -20.48 -5.31 -11.10
CA ALA A 553 -20.98 -3.94 -11.01
C ALA A 553 -21.81 -3.83 -9.74
N THR A 554 -21.45 -2.90 -8.85
CA THR A 554 -22.11 -2.68 -7.57
C THR A 554 -22.48 -1.22 -7.37
N VAL A 555 -23.62 -1.00 -6.73
CA VAL A 555 -24.07 0.31 -6.30
C VAL A 555 -24.06 0.33 -4.77
N SER A 556 -23.15 1.11 -4.19
CA SER A 556 -22.92 1.13 -2.74
C SER A 556 -24.10 1.76 -1.99
N ARG A 557 -24.36 1.24 -0.78
CA ARG A 557 -25.33 1.81 0.16
C ARG A 557 -24.97 3.23 0.60
N ASP A 558 -23.67 3.52 0.71
CA ASP A 558 -23.19 4.79 1.26
C ASP A 558 -23.18 5.94 0.23
N THR A 559 -23.46 5.63 -1.03
CA THR A 559 -23.48 6.61 -2.10
C THR A 559 -24.79 7.40 -2.11
N ALA A 560 -24.73 8.71 -1.90
CA ALA A 560 -25.86 9.62 -2.13
C ALA A 560 -25.97 9.97 -3.63
N ILE A 561 -26.83 9.26 -4.39
CA ILE A 561 -26.91 9.42 -5.85
C ILE A 561 -27.41 10.82 -6.22
N LEU A 562 -28.44 11.30 -5.52
CA LEU A 562 -29.05 12.60 -5.83
C LEU A 562 -28.06 13.76 -5.64
N GLN A 563 -27.22 13.69 -4.60
CA GLN A 563 -26.16 14.66 -4.33
C GLN A 563 -25.09 14.69 -5.45
N LYS A 564 -24.84 13.57 -6.13
CA LYS A 564 -23.86 13.48 -7.23
C LYS A 564 -24.39 13.96 -8.57
N ILE A 565 -25.72 14.05 -8.71
CA ILE A 565 -26.37 14.45 -9.96
C ILE A 565 -26.75 15.93 -9.91
N TYR A 566 -27.32 16.39 -8.81
CA TYR A 566 -27.83 17.74 -8.66
C TYR A 566 -26.93 18.57 -7.77
N SER A 567 -26.70 19.82 -8.15
CA SER A 567 -25.97 20.77 -7.31
C SER A 567 -26.79 21.07 -6.05
N PRO A 568 -26.14 21.25 -4.88
CA PRO A 568 -26.84 21.73 -3.71
C PRO A 568 -27.46 23.10 -4.01
N VAL A 569 -28.64 23.37 -3.45
CA VAL A 569 -29.34 24.65 -3.59
C VAL A 569 -29.56 25.31 -2.24
N ARG A 570 -29.95 26.59 -2.23
CA ARG A 570 -30.22 27.33 -1.00
C ARG A 570 -31.71 27.28 -0.67
N LEU A 571 -32.04 27.10 0.61
CA LEU A 571 -33.41 27.19 1.09
C LEU A 571 -33.79 28.67 1.28
N LEU A 572 -34.96 29.08 0.78
CA LEU A 572 -35.54 30.38 1.12
C LEU A 572 -36.20 30.27 2.50
N GLU A 573 -35.47 30.64 3.55
CA GLU A 573 -35.89 30.49 4.95
C GLU A 573 -37.30 31.05 5.23
N GLU A 574 -37.64 32.21 4.67
CA GLU A 574 -38.96 32.85 4.83
C GLU A 574 -40.12 32.04 4.24
N SER A 575 -39.83 31.14 3.30
CA SER A 575 -40.82 30.27 2.66
C SER A 575 -41.06 28.97 3.43
N PHE A 576 -40.16 28.60 4.36
CA PHE A 576 -40.23 27.33 5.05
C PHE A 576 -41.38 27.31 6.06
N ARG A 577 -42.24 26.30 5.96
CA ARG A 577 -43.39 26.07 6.84
C ARG A 577 -43.39 24.62 7.27
N GLY A 578 -43.63 24.40 8.55
CA GLY A 578 -43.81 23.06 9.12
C GLY A 578 -45.02 23.01 10.03
N ASP A 579 -45.76 21.91 10.00
CA ASP A 579 -46.87 21.63 10.91
C ASP A 579 -46.76 20.20 11.45
N VAL A 580 -47.26 19.97 12.66
CA VAL A 580 -47.28 18.66 13.32
C VAL A 580 -48.70 18.38 13.80
N VAL A 581 -49.32 17.34 13.24
CA VAL A 581 -50.72 17.00 13.51
C VAL A 581 -50.86 15.56 13.97
N HIS A 582 -51.65 15.33 15.03
CA HIS A 582 -51.99 13.98 15.46
C HIS A 582 -53.24 13.49 14.73
N ASN A 583 -53.13 12.44 13.92
CA ASN A 583 -54.25 11.88 13.14
C ASN A 583 -54.97 10.73 13.88
N GLY A 584 -55.04 10.82 15.21
CA GLY A 584 -55.67 9.83 16.10
C GLY A 584 -54.90 8.51 16.29
N SER A 585 -54.00 8.14 15.37
CA SER A 585 -53.20 6.91 15.44
C SER A 585 -51.69 7.11 15.28
N HIS A 586 -51.26 8.27 14.79
CA HIS A 586 -49.86 8.60 14.54
C HIS A 586 -49.71 10.12 14.42
N TRP A 587 -48.49 10.60 14.62
CA TRP A 587 -48.12 11.99 14.33
C TRP A 587 -47.75 12.13 12.85
N VAL A 588 -48.29 13.15 12.21
CA VAL A 588 -47.99 13.55 10.84
C VAL A 588 -47.20 14.86 10.90
N VAL A 589 -46.04 14.89 10.26
CA VAL A 589 -45.21 16.09 10.13
C VAL A 589 -45.23 16.53 8.68
N ASP A 590 -45.82 17.68 8.42
CA ASP A 590 -45.89 18.29 7.09
C ASP A 590 -44.83 19.39 7.01
N ILE A 591 -43.98 19.34 6.00
CA ILE A 591 -42.97 20.39 5.75
C ILE A 591 -43.06 20.86 4.30
N SER A 592 -43.00 22.17 4.12
CA SER A 592 -43.01 22.80 2.80
C SER A 592 -42.06 23.99 2.75
N GLY A 593 -41.58 24.32 1.56
CA GLY A 593 -40.69 25.45 1.34
C GLY A 593 -40.35 25.66 -0.12
N GLU A 594 -39.54 26.67 -0.41
CA GLU A 594 -39.05 27.03 -1.73
C GLU A 594 -37.52 27.10 -1.75
N THR A 595 -36.90 26.62 -2.83
CA THR A 595 -35.46 26.77 -3.06
C THR A 595 -35.16 27.97 -3.94
N ASP A 596 -33.94 28.51 -3.86
CA ASP A 596 -33.51 29.65 -4.70
C ASP A 596 -33.47 29.30 -6.20
N SER A 597 -33.17 28.04 -6.51
CA SER A 597 -32.97 27.50 -7.84
C SER A 597 -33.47 26.06 -7.96
N CYS A 598 -33.80 25.63 -9.18
CA CYS A 598 -34.20 24.26 -9.52
C CYS A 598 -33.66 23.89 -10.91
N PRO A 599 -33.30 22.62 -11.16
CA PRO A 599 -33.29 21.51 -10.20
C PRO A 599 -32.14 21.61 -9.19
N GLY A 600 -32.35 21.11 -7.97
CA GLY A 600 -31.42 21.30 -6.85
C GLY A 600 -31.45 20.19 -5.82
N TYR A 601 -30.40 20.06 -5.02
CA TYR A 601 -30.29 19.08 -3.94
C TYR A 601 -30.34 19.73 -2.56
N ILE A 602 -31.08 19.12 -1.64
CA ILE A 602 -31.10 19.43 -0.20
C ILE A 602 -31.15 18.13 0.61
N GLN A 603 -30.63 18.15 1.83
CA GLN A 603 -30.75 17.03 2.76
C GLN A 603 -31.66 17.43 3.91
N ILE A 604 -32.63 16.59 4.25
CA ILE A 604 -33.55 16.81 5.36
C ILE A 604 -33.43 15.66 6.34
N LYS A 605 -33.17 15.99 7.60
CA LYS A 605 -33.19 15.04 8.72
C LYS A 605 -34.31 15.40 9.66
N LEU A 606 -35.05 14.40 10.10
CA LEU A 606 -36.10 14.53 11.09
C LEU A 606 -35.72 13.73 12.32
N SER A 607 -35.61 14.40 13.45
CA SER A 607 -35.20 13.82 14.73
C SER A 607 -36.24 14.12 15.80
N ASP A 608 -36.48 13.16 16.68
CA ASP A 608 -37.23 13.40 17.91
C ASP A 608 -36.23 13.74 19.02
N PRO A 609 -36.28 14.93 19.66
CA PRO A 609 -35.39 15.27 20.76
C PRO A 609 -35.41 14.29 21.93
N ALA A 610 -36.49 13.51 22.10
CA ALA A 610 -36.54 12.41 23.07
C ALA A 610 -35.66 11.21 22.68
N GLN A 611 -35.17 11.15 21.44
CA GLN A 611 -34.29 10.12 20.88
C GLN A 611 -33.04 10.78 20.27
N ALA A 612 -32.12 11.22 21.15
CA ALA A 612 -30.97 12.02 20.74
C ALA A 612 -29.91 11.27 19.89
N SER A 613 -30.01 9.94 19.73
CA SER A 613 -28.93 9.13 19.18
C SER A 613 -28.97 8.92 17.65
N VAL A 614 -30.14 8.96 16.99
CA VAL A 614 -30.27 8.70 15.54
C VAL A 614 -31.48 9.47 14.96
N PRO A 615 -31.36 10.14 13.79
CA PRO A 615 -32.51 10.75 13.12
C PRO A 615 -33.52 9.67 12.68
N ILE A 616 -34.81 9.93 12.86
CA ILE A 616 -35.92 9.06 12.46
C ILE A 616 -35.97 8.93 10.93
N PHE A 617 -35.82 10.06 10.24
CA PHE A 617 -35.67 10.10 8.78
C PHE A 617 -34.40 10.86 8.42
N ASP A 618 -33.59 10.28 7.53
CA ASP A 618 -32.46 10.96 6.87
C ASP A 618 -32.68 10.84 5.36
N CYS A 619 -33.05 11.96 4.75
CA CYS A 619 -33.57 12.04 3.40
C CYS A 619 -32.67 12.90 2.52
N ASP A 620 -32.14 12.29 1.47
CA ASP A 620 -31.50 12.96 0.35
C ASP A 620 -32.59 13.33 -0.67
N ILE A 621 -32.78 14.62 -0.96
CA ILE A 621 -33.89 15.12 -1.78
C ILE A 621 -33.36 15.92 -2.96
N ALA A 622 -33.89 15.64 -4.16
CA ALA A 622 -33.73 16.51 -5.31
C ALA A 622 -35.05 17.22 -5.63
N VAL A 623 -35.02 18.56 -5.58
CA VAL A 623 -36.13 19.44 -5.94
C VAL A 623 -36.04 19.72 -7.43
N LEU A 624 -36.93 19.10 -8.21
CA LEU A 624 -37.13 19.42 -9.63
C LEU A 624 -38.06 20.64 -9.74
N CYS A 625 -38.05 21.32 -10.89
CA CYS A 625 -38.92 22.47 -11.08
C CYS A 625 -40.42 22.06 -11.09
N PRO A 626 -41.30 22.81 -10.40
CA PRO A 626 -41.12 24.13 -9.77
C PRO A 626 -40.31 24.12 -8.46
N LYS A 627 -39.78 25.28 -8.04
CA LYS A 627 -38.85 25.41 -6.89
C LYS A 627 -39.45 25.07 -5.51
N THR A 628 -40.76 24.85 -5.45
CA THR A 628 -41.50 24.54 -4.22
C THR A 628 -41.45 23.04 -3.91
N PHE A 629 -41.26 22.67 -2.66
CA PHE A 629 -41.30 21.28 -2.19
C PHE A 629 -42.33 21.11 -1.06
N ASN A 630 -42.96 19.93 -1.01
CA ASN A 630 -43.84 19.52 0.08
C ASN A 630 -43.58 18.04 0.43
N LEU A 631 -43.40 17.75 1.71
CA LEU A 631 -43.07 16.43 2.25
C LEU A 631 -43.90 16.15 3.50
N THR A 632 -44.47 14.97 3.58
CA THR A 632 -45.28 14.51 4.70
C THR A 632 -44.68 13.25 5.30
N PHE A 633 -44.39 13.27 6.60
CA PHE A 633 -43.81 12.15 7.35
C PHE A 633 -44.83 11.60 8.34
N ALA A 634 -45.06 10.28 8.31
CA ALA A 634 -45.91 9.59 9.29
C ALA A 634 -45.04 8.89 10.35
N MET A 635 -45.22 9.27 11.62
CA MET A 635 -44.54 8.68 12.77
C MET A 635 -45.53 7.83 13.58
N LEU A 636 -45.43 6.52 13.44
CA LEU A 636 -46.36 5.55 14.05
C LEU A 636 -46.23 5.50 15.58
N THR A 637 -46.99 6.34 16.29
CA THR A 637 -46.99 6.41 17.76
C THR A 637 -48.36 6.06 18.33
N SER A 638 -48.39 5.24 19.38
CA SER A 638 -49.58 4.91 20.17
C SER A 638 -49.94 5.96 21.24
N ASP A 639 -49.43 7.17 21.09
CA ASP A 639 -49.68 8.28 22.01
C ASP A 639 -51.16 8.72 21.88
N LEU A 640 -51.74 9.17 23.00
CA LEU A 640 -53.12 9.67 23.02
C LEU A 640 -53.18 11.07 22.40
N GLU A 641 -54.31 11.39 21.78
CA GLU A 641 -54.59 12.74 21.29
C GLU A 641 -54.49 13.76 22.44
N GLY A 642 -53.68 14.81 22.25
CA GLY A 642 -53.44 15.85 23.26
C GLY A 642 -52.12 15.73 24.05
N MET A 643 -51.27 14.74 23.76
CA MET A 643 -49.88 14.72 24.23
C MET A 643 -49.04 15.78 23.49
N TYR A 644 -48.00 16.33 24.14
CA TYR A 644 -47.09 17.25 23.46
C TYR A 644 -46.16 16.47 22.52
N LYS A 645 -45.80 17.07 21.39
CA LYS A 645 -44.81 16.51 20.47
C LYS A 645 -43.80 17.57 20.08
N ASP A 646 -42.54 17.17 20.10
CA ASP A 646 -41.40 17.99 19.73
C ASP A 646 -40.65 17.27 18.61
N VAL A 647 -40.40 17.98 17.51
CA VAL A 647 -39.71 17.43 16.34
C VAL A 647 -38.67 18.45 15.90
N LEU A 648 -37.43 17.98 15.76
CA LEU A 648 -36.34 18.76 15.21
C LEU A 648 -36.16 18.38 13.74
N ILE A 649 -36.33 19.35 12.85
CA ILE A 649 -36.07 19.23 11.43
C ILE A 649 -34.77 19.95 11.13
N GLN A 650 -33.78 19.20 10.63
CA GLN A 650 -32.52 19.76 10.17
C GLN A 650 -32.53 19.77 8.65
N VAL A 651 -32.51 20.95 8.04
CA VAL A 651 -32.38 21.11 6.59
C VAL A 651 -30.98 21.60 6.28
N LYS A 652 -30.21 20.76 5.60
CA LYS A 652 -28.87 21.11 5.14
C LYS A 652 -28.96 21.54 3.68
N ASP A 653 -28.62 22.81 3.45
CA ASP A 653 -28.58 23.43 2.15
C ASP A 653 -27.12 23.68 1.69
N THR A 654 -26.90 24.54 0.70
CA THR A 654 -25.54 24.83 0.17
C THR A 654 -24.64 25.58 1.16
N GLU A 655 -25.21 26.46 1.98
CA GLU A 655 -24.46 27.40 2.82
C GLU A 655 -24.53 27.03 4.30
N HIS A 656 -25.70 26.58 4.78
CA HIS A 656 -26.01 26.42 6.19
C HIS A 656 -26.79 25.14 6.50
N GLU A 657 -26.74 24.74 7.76
CA GLU A 657 -27.62 23.73 8.35
C GLU A 657 -28.67 24.45 9.20
N HIS A 658 -29.90 24.45 8.72
CA HIS A 658 -31.05 25.10 9.36
C HIS A 658 -31.71 24.12 10.32
N ASN A 659 -31.94 24.55 11.56
CA ASN A 659 -32.58 23.74 12.59
C ASN A 659 -33.95 24.34 12.93
N PHE A 660 -35.01 23.70 12.46
CA PHE A 660 -36.40 24.09 12.75
C PHE A 660 -36.96 23.18 13.83
N ARG A 661 -37.53 23.76 14.88
CA ARG A 661 -38.19 23.00 15.96
C ARG A 661 -39.69 23.19 15.84
N LEU A 662 -40.40 22.10 15.57
CA LEU A 662 -41.85 22.07 15.60
C LEU A 662 -42.30 21.54 16.95
N PHE A 663 -43.10 22.34 17.65
CA PHE A 663 -43.60 22.00 18.96
C PHE A 663 -45.11 22.15 18.99
N ARG A 664 -45.81 21.07 19.33
CA ARG A 664 -47.25 21.08 19.57
C ARG A 664 -47.52 20.87 21.06
N ARG A 665 -48.24 21.82 21.66
CA ARG A 665 -48.63 21.82 23.09
C ARG A 665 -49.76 20.82 23.35
N THR A 666 -49.93 20.48 24.62
CA THR A 666 -51.07 19.65 25.06
C THR A 666 -52.37 20.45 24.98
N SER A 667 -53.47 19.80 24.57
CA SER A 667 -54.80 20.44 24.47
C SER A 667 -55.38 20.90 25.83
N LEU A 668 -54.78 20.47 26.94
CA LEU A 668 -55.09 20.91 28.30
C LEU A 668 -54.50 22.28 28.62
N GLU A 669 -53.28 22.57 28.16
CA GLU A 669 -52.63 23.86 28.35
C GLU A 669 -53.23 24.93 27.43
N GLU A 670 -53.63 24.59 26.20
CA GLU A 670 -54.33 25.53 25.30
C GLU A 670 -55.65 26.02 25.89
N ARG A 671 -56.43 25.13 26.53
CA ARG A 671 -57.67 25.54 27.24
C ARG A 671 -57.40 26.41 28.45
N GLN A 672 -56.27 26.18 29.13
CA GLN A 672 -55.91 26.92 30.33
C GLN A 672 -55.34 28.30 29.99
N GLU A 673 -54.61 28.43 28.88
CA GLU A 673 -54.12 29.70 28.34
C GLU A 673 -55.27 30.52 27.71
N GLU A 674 -56.26 29.92 27.04
CA GLU A 674 -57.49 30.62 26.65
C GLU A 674 -58.29 31.11 27.88
N GLU A 675 -58.35 30.29 28.94
CA GLU A 675 -58.95 30.71 30.22
C GLU A 675 -58.14 31.80 30.93
N ASP A 676 -56.82 31.74 30.88
CA ASP A 676 -55.93 32.67 31.58
C ASP A 676 -55.79 33.99 30.82
N ILE A 677 -55.83 33.98 29.47
CA ILE A 677 -55.95 35.19 28.64
C ILE A 677 -57.32 35.85 28.86
N SER A 678 -58.39 35.07 29.04
CA SER A 678 -59.72 35.57 29.43
C SER A 678 -59.73 36.18 30.84
N LYS A 679 -59.01 35.57 31.80
CA LYS A 679 -58.82 36.10 33.17
C LYS A 679 -57.91 37.33 33.20
N GLU A 680 -56.91 37.40 32.33
CA GLU A 680 -55.98 38.53 32.25
C GLU A 680 -56.66 39.77 31.63
N LEU A 681 -57.49 39.59 30.59
CA LEU A 681 -58.35 40.66 30.05
C LEU A 681 -59.36 41.20 31.08
N THR A 682 -59.84 40.37 32.02
CA THR A 682 -60.71 40.82 33.11
C THR A 682 -59.94 41.50 34.26
N SER A 683 -58.66 41.18 34.44
CA SER A 683 -57.78 41.81 35.45
C SER A 683 -57.21 43.17 35.01
N LEU A 684 -57.03 43.40 33.70
CA LEU A 684 -56.55 44.67 33.15
C LEU A 684 -57.58 45.80 33.29
N ASN A 685 -58.88 45.47 33.37
CA ASN A 685 -59.95 46.44 33.65
C ASN A 685 -60.04 46.85 35.15
N SER A 686 -59.45 46.09 36.07
CA SER A 686 -59.47 46.41 37.51
C SER A 686 -58.18 47.08 38.01
N LYS A 687 -57.06 46.89 37.31
CA LYS A 687 -55.75 47.43 37.70
C LYS A 687 -55.50 48.87 37.23
N ALA A 688 -56.15 49.29 36.14
CA ALA A 688 -56.14 50.69 35.69
C ALA A 688 -56.82 51.67 36.67
N ALA A 689 -57.64 51.16 37.60
CA ALA A 689 -58.30 51.95 38.65
C ALA A 689 -57.46 52.10 39.94
N PHE A 690 -56.39 51.30 40.12
CA PHE A 690 -55.59 51.26 41.35
C PHE A 690 -54.20 51.93 41.20
N ASP A 691 -53.64 51.98 40.00
CA ASP A 691 -52.32 52.58 39.75
C ASP A 691 -52.34 54.11 39.59
N ALA A 692 -53.51 54.75 39.66
CA ALA A 692 -53.66 56.21 39.67
C ALA A 692 -53.44 56.87 41.06
N MET A 693 -53.17 56.09 42.12
CA MET A 693 -53.13 56.59 43.51
C MET A 693 -51.80 56.40 44.25
N ALA A 694 -50.81 55.74 43.64
CA ALA A 694 -49.51 55.47 44.29
C ALA A 694 -48.32 56.23 43.67
N GLU A 695 -48.53 57.03 42.62
CA GLU A 695 -47.52 57.86 41.96
C GLU A 695 -47.35 59.22 42.67
N ALA A 696 -47.08 59.18 43.98
CA ALA A 696 -46.81 60.38 44.77
C ALA A 696 -45.89 60.09 45.97
N MET A 697 -44.68 59.55 45.75
CA MET A 697 -43.52 59.88 46.59
C MET A 697 -42.16 59.39 46.05
N ARG A 698 -41.38 60.37 45.59
CA ARG A 698 -39.91 60.57 45.73
C ARG A 698 -38.90 59.80 44.84
N GLN A 699 -38.09 60.65 44.18
CA GLN A 699 -36.82 60.47 43.45
C GLN A 699 -35.58 60.31 44.41
N PRO A 700 -34.28 60.42 43.97
CA PRO A 700 -33.48 59.49 43.13
C PRO A 700 -32.00 59.24 43.62
N ARG A 701 -31.38 58.09 43.22
CA ARG A 701 -29.93 57.79 42.93
C ARG A 701 -28.80 58.09 43.98
N PRO A 702 -27.52 57.63 43.83
CA PRO A 702 -26.88 56.66 42.90
C PRO A 702 -25.89 55.61 43.53
N GLU A 703 -25.39 54.70 42.67
CA GLU A 703 -24.10 53.96 42.58
C GLU A 703 -23.22 53.62 43.81
N SER A 704 -22.76 52.35 43.88
CA SER A 704 -21.32 52.02 43.96
C SER A 704 -21.04 50.52 43.81
N ASP A 705 -19.99 50.22 43.03
CA ASP A 705 -19.28 48.94 42.86
C ASP A 705 -18.90 48.23 44.17
N LEU A 706 -18.74 46.89 44.12
CA LEU A 706 -17.64 46.22 44.83
C LEU A 706 -17.38 44.77 44.35
N ARG A 707 -16.11 44.56 43.97
CA ARG A 707 -15.40 43.29 43.85
C ARG A 707 -15.56 42.42 45.10
N GLY A 708 -15.65 41.10 44.88
CA GLY A 708 -15.35 40.08 45.88
C GLY A 708 -14.77 38.83 45.22
N SER A 709 -13.45 38.63 45.36
CA SER A 709 -12.75 37.37 45.06
C SER A 709 -12.61 36.55 46.34
N GLN A 710 -12.68 35.22 46.21
CA GLN A 710 -12.06 34.13 47.02
C GLN A 710 -12.89 32.84 46.79
N ALA A 711 -12.40 31.60 46.81
CA ALA A 711 -11.08 30.99 46.89
C ALA A 711 -11.29 29.46 46.68
N VAL A 712 -10.30 28.81 46.06
CA VAL A 712 -9.79 27.45 46.34
C VAL A 712 -10.76 26.25 46.31
N SER A 713 -10.54 25.33 45.35
CA SER A 713 -10.54 23.89 45.66
C SER A 713 -9.68 23.11 44.65
N VAL A 714 -8.62 22.48 45.17
CA VAL A 714 -7.75 21.53 44.48
C VAL A 714 -8.41 20.15 44.53
N LYS A 715 -8.57 19.49 43.37
CA LYS A 715 -8.80 18.04 43.30
C LYS A 715 -8.23 17.45 42.01
N THR A 716 -7.22 16.61 42.13
CA THR A 716 -6.72 15.66 41.12
C THR A 716 -6.73 14.26 41.75
N PRO A 717 -6.62 13.17 40.99
CA PRO A 717 -7.54 12.68 39.98
C PRO A 717 -8.01 11.25 40.32
N ASN A 718 -9.20 10.84 39.87
CA ASN A 718 -9.63 9.45 39.97
C ASN A 718 -9.04 8.64 38.80
N LEU A 719 -8.36 7.54 39.14
CA LEU A 719 -7.85 6.53 38.22
C LEU A 719 -9.03 5.73 37.63
N PRO A 720 -9.07 5.47 36.31
CA PRO A 720 -10.03 4.54 35.71
C PRO A 720 -9.54 3.09 35.83
N LEU A 721 -10.39 2.20 36.33
CA LEU A 721 -10.22 0.76 36.14
C LEU A 721 -10.32 0.46 34.63
N PRO A 722 -9.38 -0.31 34.05
CA PRO A 722 -9.37 -0.59 32.63
C PRO A 722 -10.55 -1.49 32.23
N MET A 723 -11.26 -1.09 31.17
CA MET A 723 -12.47 -1.73 30.61
C MET A 723 -12.41 -3.25 30.44
N TYR A 724 -11.21 -3.84 30.30
CA TYR A 724 -11.07 -5.29 30.16
C TYR A 724 -11.44 -6.07 31.45
N ALA A 725 -11.25 -5.47 32.63
CA ALA A 725 -11.58 -6.12 33.91
C ALA A 725 -13.11 -6.23 34.10
N LEU A 726 -13.87 -5.23 33.64
CA LEU A 726 -15.33 -5.25 33.63
C LEU A 726 -15.90 -6.29 32.64
N LEU A 727 -15.25 -6.46 31.49
CA LEU A 727 -15.63 -7.46 30.47
C LEU A 727 -15.44 -8.90 30.96
N ILE A 728 -14.37 -9.19 31.71
CA ILE A 728 -14.13 -10.53 32.27
C ILE A 728 -15.17 -10.86 33.35
N ILE A 729 -15.51 -9.89 34.21
CA ILE A 729 -16.53 -10.08 35.25
C ILE A 729 -17.91 -10.27 34.62
N ALA A 730 -18.26 -9.48 33.61
CA ALA A 730 -19.53 -9.61 32.89
C ALA A 730 -19.65 -10.95 32.14
N GLY A 731 -18.56 -11.41 31.50
CA GLY A 731 -18.52 -12.70 30.81
C GLY A 731 -18.69 -13.89 31.75
N GLY A 732 -18.06 -13.86 32.93
CA GLY A 732 -18.21 -14.88 33.96
C GLY A 732 -19.64 -14.99 34.51
N VAL A 733 -20.29 -13.85 34.74
CA VAL A 733 -21.69 -13.81 35.21
C VAL A 733 -22.65 -14.32 34.13
N LEU A 734 -22.44 -13.98 32.85
CA LEU A 734 -23.27 -14.47 31.76
C LEU A 734 -23.17 -16.01 31.60
N LEU A 735 -21.96 -16.56 31.73
CA LEU A 735 -21.73 -18.00 31.68
C LEU A 735 -22.42 -18.73 32.85
N LEU A 736 -22.38 -18.16 34.06
CA LEU A 736 -23.05 -18.72 35.24
C LEU A 736 -24.57 -18.73 35.09
N ILE A 737 -25.15 -17.71 34.45
CA ILE A 737 -26.59 -17.65 34.18
C ILE A 737 -26.99 -18.72 33.15
N VAL A 738 -26.20 -18.91 32.08
CA VAL A 738 -26.46 -19.96 31.09
C VAL A 738 -26.38 -21.36 31.72
N LEU A 739 -25.40 -21.60 32.59
CA LEU A 739 -25.26 -22.86 33.30
C LEU A 739 -26.38 -23.09 34.34
N ALA A 740 -26.87 -22.03 34.99
CA ALA A 740 -28.02 -22.12 35.89
C ALA A 740 -29.32 -22.44 35.16
N ILE A 741 -29.53 -21.87 33.97
CA ILE A 741 -30.70 -22.17 33.11
C ILE A 741 -30.64 -23.62 32.63
N ILE A 742 -29.47 -24.09 32.19
CA ILE A 742 -29.28 -25.49 31.80
C ILE A 742 -29.52 -26.41 33.01
N GLY A 743 -29.01 -26.08 34.19
CA GLY A 743 -29.27 -26.83 35.43
C GLY A 743 -30.74 -26.87 35.83
N GLN A 744 -31.49 -25.79 35.62
CA GLN A 744 -32.94 -25.74 35.88
C GLN A 744 -33.75 -26.57 34.89
N CYS A 745 -33.30 -26.70 33.64
CA CYS A 745 -33.95 -27.58 32.67
C CYS A 745 -33.83 -29.08 33.02
N PHE A 746 -32.97 -29.44 33.98
CA PHE A 746 -32.72 -30.84 34.38
C PHE A 746 -33.10 -31.17 35.83
N LEU A 747 -33.73 -30.24 36.57
CA LEU A 747 -34.35 -30.56 37.86
C LEU A 747 -35.68 -31.29 37.61
N ALA A 748 -35.70 -32.54 38.06
CA ALA A 748 -36.70 -33.58 37.80
C ALA A 748 -38.14 -33.20 38.18
N ASP A 749 -39.09 -33.59 37.32
CA ASP A 749 -40.40 -34.14 37.72
C ASP A 749 -41.25 -34.70 36.54
N PHE A 750 -40.64 -35.06 35.40
CA PHE A 750 -41.38 -35.71 34.31
C PHE A 750 -40.95 -37.17 34.10
N PRO A 751 -41.85 -38.16 34.28
CA PRO A 751 -41.57 -39.55 34.02
C PRO A 751 -41.60 -39.80 32.51
N ILE A 752 -40.43 -39.97 31.90
CA ILE A 752 -40.30 -40.30 30.47
C ILE A 752 -40.17 -41.83 30.33
N PRO A 753 -40.91 -42.50 29.41
CA PRO A 753 -40.92 -43.95 29.30
C PRO A 753 -39.60 -44.52 28.78
N ASP A 754 -39.17 -45.64 29.35
CA ASP A 754 -37.96 -46.38 28.96
C ASP A 754 -38.01 -46.78 27.47
N THR A 755 -37.24 -46.06 26.65
CA THR A 755 -36.94 -46.48 25.28
C THR A 755 -35.43 -46.73 25.13
N PRO A 756 -35.02 -47.73 24.34
CA PRO A 756 -33.61 -48.12 24.20
C PRO A 756 -32.70 -47.03 23.58
N TYR A 757 -33.28 -45.95 23.04
CA TYR A 757 -32.54 -44.76 22.61
C TYR A 757 -32.01 -43.91 23.77
N ALA A 758 -32.60 -43.99 24.97
CA ALA A 758 -32.19 -43.19 26.12
C ALA A 758 -30.84 -43.61 26.72
N GLN A 759 -30.45 -44.89 26.64
CA GLN A 759 -29.21 -45.39 27.26
C GLN A 759 -27.93 -44.87 26.57
N VAL A 760 -27.95 -44.71 25.23
CA VAL A 760 -26.77 -44.24 24.48
C VAL A 760 -26.59 -42.72 24.65
N HIS A 761 -27.69 -41.97 24.64
CA HIS A 761 -27.63 -40.52 24.86
C HIS A 761 -27.27 -40.17 26.30
N HIS A 762 -27.74 -40.91 27.30
CA HIS A 762 -27.33 -40.69 28.69
C HIS A 762 -25.82 -40.89 28.91
N ALA A 763 -25.21 -41.90 28.28
CA ALA A 763 -23.78 -42.12 28.38
C ALA A 763 -22.98 -40.98 27.72
N PHE A 764 -23.39 -40.55 26.53
CA PHE A 764 -22.74 -39.42 25.85
C PHE A 764 -22.88 -38.10 26.63
N PHE A 765 -24.07 -37.82 27.17
CA PHE A 765 -24.32 -36.64 27.99
C PHE A 765 -23.57 -36.69 29.33
N ALA A 766 -23.45 -37.85 29.96
CA ALA A 766 -22.66 -38.01 31.18
C ALA A 766 -21.16 -37.75 30.92
N VAL A 767 -20.63 -38.22 29.79
CA VAL A 767 -19.24 -37.95 29.39
C VAL A 767 -19.03 -36.46 29.10
N CYS A 768 -19.94 -35.81 28.35
CA CYS A 768 -19.87 -34.37 28.13
C CYS A 768 -19.96 -33.56 29.43
N TYR A 769 -20.84 -33.95 30.36
CA TYR A 769 -20.98 -33.30 31.66
C TYR A 769 -19.70 -33.43 32.51
N MET A 770 -19.11 -34.63 32.56
CA MET A 770 -17.85 -34.87 33.28
C MET A 770 -16.68 -34.08 32.70
N VAL A 771 -16.60 -33.96 31.36
CA VAL A 771 -15.57 -33.15 30.69
C VAL A 771 -15.78 -31.65 30.98
N LEU A 772 -17.02 -31.18 30.93
CA LEU A 772 -17.33 -29.78 31.23
C LEU A 772 -17.05 -29.44 32.70
N GLN A 773 -17.34 -30.36 33.62
CA GLN A 773 -17.07 -30.21 35.05
C GLN A 773 -15.56 -30.21 35.36
N PHE A 774 -14.77 -31.01 34.63
CA PHE A 774 -13.31 -30.99 34.72
C PHE A 774 -12.74 -29.64 34.25
N LEU A 775 -13.20 -29.14 33.08
CA LEU A 775 -12.78 -27.85 32.55
C LEU A 775 -13.19 -26.70 33.48
N TYR A 776 -14.39 -26.74 34.05
CA TYR A 776 -14.86 -25.77 35.04
C TYR A 776 -13.98 -25.77 36.29
N SER A 777 -13.65 -26.95 36.83
CA SER A 777 -12.76 -27.08 37.98
C SER A 777 -11.36 -26.53 37.67
N LEU A 778 -10.82 -26.79 36.47
CA LEU A 778 -9.55 -26.26 36.00
C LEU A 778 -9.57 -24.73 35.89
N PHE A 779 -10.64 -24.15 35.36
CA PHE A 779 -10.77 -22.70 35.23
C PHE A 779 -10.90 -22.02 36.59
N ILE A 780 -11.76 -22.53 37.49
CA ILE A 780 -11.93 -21.95 38.82
C ILE A 780 -10.65 -22.07 39.64
N SER A 781 -10.06 -23.26 39.70
CA SER A 781 -8.80 -23.47 40.41
C SER A 781 -7.67 -22.64 39.79
N GLY A 782 -7.64 -22.50 38.45
CA GLY A 782 -6.74 -21.60 37.74
C GLY A 782 -6.94 -20.13 38.11
N THR A 783 -8.18 -19.62 38.12
CA THR A 783 -8.45 -18.22 38.53
C THR A 783 -8.16 -17.97 40.00
N ALA A 784 -8.46 -18.92 40.89
CA ALA A 784 -8.13 -18.81 42.31
C ALA A 784 -6.61 -18.84 42.52
N PHE A 785 -5.91 -19.73 41.82
CA PHE A 785 -4.46 -19.77 41.80
C PHE A 785 -3.87 -18.46 41.28
N PHE A 786 -4.37 -17.90 40.19
CA PHE A 786 -3.92 -16.61 39.66
C PHE A 786 -4.24 -15.45 40.60
N LEU A 787 -5.39 -15.43 41.27
CA LEU A 787 -5.71 -14.40 42.27
C LEU A 787 -4.77 -14.48 43.47
N ILE A 788 -4.55 -15.70 43.99
CA ILE A 788 -3.59 -15.94 45.07
C ILE A 788 -2.19 -15.54 44.62
N LEU A 789 -1.77 -15.89 43.41
CA LEU A 789 -0.48 -15.51 42.85
C LEU A 789 -0.37 -14.00 42.68
N THR A 790 -1.44 -13.33 42.23
CA THR A 790 -1.49 -11.87 42.07
C THR A 790 -1.41 -11.16 43.42
N ILE A 791 -2.08 -11.68 44.46
CA ILE A 791 -2.05 -11.12 45.82
C ILE A 791 -0.67 -11.33 46.46
N ILE A 792 -0.10 -12.53 46.33
CA ILE A 792 1.24 -12.87 46.86
C ILE A 792 2.32 -12.08 46.12
N THR A 793 2.18 -11.89 44.81
CA THR A 793 3.17 -11.15 44.00
C THR A 793 2.92 -9.64 43.97
N HIS A 794 1.82 -9.10 44.52
CA HIS A 794 1.52 -7.66 44.46
C HIS A 794 2.59 -6.80 45.17
N GLU A 795 3.17 -7.29 46.28
CA GLU A 795 4.23 -6.55 47.00
C GLU A 795 5.62 -6.77 46.39
N ASP A 796 5.94 -7.97 45.91
CA ASP A 796 7.24 -8.24 45.25
C ASP A 796 7.29 -7.71 43.80
N VAL A 797 6.15 -7.60 43.11
CA VAL A 797 6.05 -7.09 41.74
C VAL A 797 5.96 -5.57 41.72
N THR A 798 5.59 -4.87 42.79
CA THR A 798 5.77 -3.41 42.83
C THR A 798 7.25 -3.01 43.01
N PHE A 799 8.04 -3.87 43.67
CA PHE A 799 9.51 -3.77 43.68
C PHE A 799 10.12 -4.14 42.31
N ILE A 800 9.66 -5.22 41.67
CA ILE A 800 10.09 -5.59 40.32
C ILE A 800 9.55 -4.64 39.25
N VAL A 801 8.40 -3.99 39.35
CA VAL A 801 7.93 -2.99 38.36
C VAL A 801 8.71 -1.67 38.49
N ARG A 802 9.27 -1.38 39.68
CA ARG A 802 10.27 -0.31 39.86
C ARG A 802 11.69 -0.68 39.40
N HIS A 803 11.98 -1.95 39.10
CA HIS A 803 13.27 -2.41 38.54
C HIS A 803 13.15 -3.20 37.22
N GLY A 804 11.92 -3.32 36.70
CA GLY A 804 11.48 -4.24 35.65
C GLY A 804 10.98 -3.50 34.43
N GLN A 805 11.47 -2.28 34.24
CA GLN A 805 11.51 -1.62 32.94
C GLN A 805 12.85 -1.80 32.16
N PRO A 806 13.58 -2.94 32.15
CA PRO A 806 14.72 -3.06 31.25
C PRO A 806 14.30 -3.29 29.78
N GLY A 807 13.00 -3.38 29.45
CA GLY A 807 12.53 -3.47 28.06
C GLY A 807 12.17 -2.10 27.47
N ALA A 808 11.26 -1.37 28.12
CA ALA A 808 10.76 -0.08 27.64
C ALA A 808 11.70 1.10 27.95
N VAL A 809 12.46 1.04 29.06
CA VAL A 809 13.52 2.04 29.33
C VAL A 809 14.81 1.68 28.62
N SER A 810 15.12 0.42 28.32
CA SER A 810 16.25 0.09 27.43
C SER A 810 15.97 0.48 25.99
N THR A 811 14.74 0.33 25.48
CA THR A 811 14.42 0.80 24.12
C THR A 811 14.26 2.32 24.05
N ALA A 812 13.75 2.98 25.09
CA ALA A 812 13.74 4.45 25.15
C ALA A 812 15.14 5.03 25.40
N ALA A 813 15.96 4.43 26.27
CA ALA A 813 17.34 4.83 26.52
C ALA A 813 18.25 4.47 25.35
N SER A 814 18.06 3.32 24.69
CA SER A 814 18.79 2.98 23.46
C SER A 814 18.39 3.91 22.35
N ASN A 815 17.11 4.26 22.15
CA ASN A 815 16.71 5.25 21.15
C ASN A 815 17.23 6.66 21.48
N ILE A 816 17.31 7.04 22.76
CA ILE A 816 17.93 8.30 23.19
C ILE A 816 19.46 8.26 23.01
N GLU A 817 20.12 7.13 23.28
CA GLU A 817 21.54 6.92 23.01
C GLU A 817 21.84 6.84 21.51
N LEU A 818 20.95 6.27 20.70
CA LEU A 818 21.05 6.21 19.24
C LEU A 818 20.86 7.61 18.66
N LEU A 819 19.91 8.39 19.16
CA LEU A 819 19.76 9.80 18.80
C LEU A 819 20.96 10.63 19.26
N ARG A 820 21.57 10.32 20.41
CA ARG A 820 22.76 11.00 20.93
C ARG A 820 24.01 10.62 20.14
N LEU A 821 24.16 9.36 19.77
CA LEU A 821 25.23 8.83 18.91
C LEU A 821 25.08 9.35 17.49
N GLN A 822 23.86 9.42 16.95
CA GLN A 822 23.61 9.97 15.63
C GLN A 822 23.94 11.47 15.59
N ARG A 823 23.54 12.25 16.60
CA ARG A 823 23.96 13.66 16.71
C ARG A 823 25.47 13.80 16.91
N HIS A 824 26.10 12.91 17.67
CA HIS A 824 27.55 12.94 17.85
C HIS A 824 28.26 12.54 16.54
N LEU A 825 27.73 11.59 15.79
CA LEU A 825 28.26 11.17 14.50
C LEU A 825 28.11 12.28 13.46
N GLU A 826 26.95 12.93 13.38
CA GLU A 826 26.74 14.11 12.53
C GLU A 826 27.68 15.26 12.92
N ALA A 827 27.89 15.50 14.22
CA ALA A 827 28.85 16.50 14.71
C ALA A 827 30.31 16.12 14.40
N GLU A 828 30.65 14.83 14.45
CA GLU A 828 32.01 14.35 14.17
C GLU A 828 32.27 14.31 12.65
N ILE A 829 31.28 13.96 11.83
CA ILE A 829 31.34 14.04 10.37
C ILE A 829 31.54 15.50 9.97
N THR A 830 30.75 16.44 10.49
CA THR A 830 30.94 17.87 10.21
C THR A 830 32.29 18.40 10.70
N ARG A 831 32.82 17.89 11.82
CA ARG A 831 34.17 18.21 12.28
C ARG A 831 35.25 17.64 11.35
N GLN A 832 35.08 16.42 10.84
CA GLN A 832 36.00 15.77 9.90
C GLN A 832 35.95 16.41 8.52
N ASP A 833 34.77 16.80 8.03
CA ASP A 833 34.61 17.55 6.79
C ASP A 833 35.29 18.92 6.90
N ALA A 834 35.10 19.64 8.01
CA ALA A 834 35.81 20.91 8.24
C ALA A 834 37.34 20.73 8.31
N LEU A 835 37.82 19.62 8.87
CA LEU A 835 39.25 19.29 8.87
C LEU A 835 39.77 18.89 7.48
N ALA A 836 38.95 18.17 6.69
CA ALA A 836 39.27 17.79 5.32
C ALA A 836 39.31 19.02 4.40
N ASP A 837 38.35 19.93 4.53
CA ASP A 837 38.31 21.21 3.82
C ASP A 837 39.52 22.07 4.16
N ALA A 838 39.87 22.18 5.45
CA ALA A 838 41.07 22.90 5.88
C ALA A 838 42.37 22.25 5.36
N ALA A 839 42.44 20.91 5.33
CA ALA A 839 43.57 20.19 4.76
C ALA A 839 43.66 20.37 3.24
N GLN A 840 42.52 20.39 2.55
CA GLN A 840 42.42 20.67 1.12
C GLN A 840 42.87 22.10 0.81
N GLU A 841 42.45 23.09 1.59
CA GLU A 841 42.86 24.49 1.43
C GLU A 841 44.37 24.66 1.64
N MET A 842 44.95 24.02 2.66
CA MET A 842 46.40 23.98 2.86
C MET A 842 47.14 23.30 1.69
N CYS A 843 46.59 22.20 1.19
CA CYS A 843 47.16 21.48 0.04
C CYS A 843 47.14 22.34 -1.23
N ILE A 844 46.03 23.03 -1.51
CA ILE A 844 45.90 23.95 -2.64
C ILE A 844 46.93 25.08 -2.51
N HIS A 845 47.06 25.67 -1.32
CA HIS A 845 48.04 26.71 -1.05
C HIS A 845 49.48 26.22 -1.26
N ASP A 846 49.81 25.00 -0.80
CA ASP A 846 51.14 24.41 -1.00
C ASP A 846 51.41 24.07 -2.46
N VAL A 847 50.43 23.59 -3.22
CA VAL A 847 50.54 23.36 -4.66
C VAL A 847 50.74 24.68 -5.41
N GLU A 848 50.03 25.74 -5.05
CA GLU A 848 50.25 27.07 -5.61
C GLU A 848 51.66 27.58 -5.31
N LYS A 849 52.12 27.42 -4.08
CA LYS A 849 53.48 27.79 -3.67
C LYS A 849 54.53 27.01 -4.47
N ILE A 850 54.39 25.69 -4.57
CA ILE A 850 55.27 24.82 -5.38
C ILE A 850 55.24 25.25 -6.85
N SER A 851 54.07 25.59 -7.40
CA SER A 851 53.93 26.08 -8.77
C SER A 851 54.67 27.40 -8.97
N THR A 852 54.56 28.34 -8.02
CA THR A 852 55.29 29.61 -8.08
C THR A 852 56.79 29.44 -7.92
N ASP A 853 57.24 28.53 -7.07
CA ASP A 853 58.66 28.21 -6.88
C ASP A 853 59.23 27.47 -8.09
N MET A 854 58.48 26.56 -8.71
CA MET A 854 58.86 25.96 -9.99
C MET A 854 58.95 27.01 -11.11
N ARG A 855 58.02 27.96 -11.18
CA ARG A 855 58.11 29.06 -12.17
C ARG A 855 59.31 29.95 -11.92
N ARG A 856 59.63 30.26 -10.66
CA ARG A 856 60.85 31.01 -10.29
C ARG A 856 62.11 30.24 -10.63
N LEU A 857 62.16 28.94 -10.31
CA LEU A 857 63.28 28.07 -10.62
C LEU A 857 63.47 27.94 -12.14
N HIS A 858 62.38 27.75 -12.89
CA HIS A 858 62.40 27.72 -14.34
C HIS A 858 62.90 29.04 -14.92
N GLY A 859 62.45 30.19 -14.40
CA GLY A 859 62.96 31.51 -14.77
C GLY A 859 64.45 31.69 -14.44
N ALA A 860 64.91 31.22 -13.28
CA ALA A 860 66.32 31.28 -12.88
C ALA A 860 67.20 30.39 -13.78
N VAL A 861 66.72 29.20 -14.15
CA VAL A 861 67.39 28.28 -15.09
C VAL A 861 67.43 28.87 -16.50
N LEU A 862 66.35 29.49 -16.97
CA LEU A 862 66.33 30.19 -18.26
C LEU A 862 67.32 31.37 -18.28
N ASN A 863 67.36 32.19 -17.23
CA ASN A 863 68.32 33.29 -17.13
C ASN A 863 69.77 32.80 -17.04
N ALA A 864 70.03 31.72 -16.28
CA ALA A 864 71.36 31.13 -16.17
C ALA A 864 71.82 30.50 -17.49
N THR A 865 70.92 29.80 -18.20
CA THR A 865 71.23 29.25 -19.52
C THR A 865 71.45 30.35 -20.55
N GLN A 866 70.67 31.43 -20.52
CA GLN A 866 70.87 32.59 -21.40
C GLN A 866 72.21 33.29 -21.15
N ASP A 867 72.64 33.43 -19.89
CA ASP A 867 73.96 33.98 -19.56
C ASP A 867 75.10 33.06 -20.05
N VAL A 868 74.94 31.74 -19.94
CA VAL A 868 75.90 30.77 -20.52
C VAL A 868 75.94 30.88 -22.05
N PHE A 869 74.80 31.02 -22.72
CA PHE A 869 74.73 31.20 -24.17
C PHE A 869 75.38 32.52 -24.61
N GLU A 870 75.16 33.62 -23.90
CA GLU A 870 75.79 34.91 -24.22
C GLU A 870 77.31 34.89 -23.97
N ARG A 871 77.79 34.24 -22.91
CA ARG A 871 79.23 34.01 -22.71
C ARG A 871 79.84 33.18 -23.83
N HIS A 872 79.15 32.13 -24.26
CA HIS A 872 79.64 31.28 -25.36
C HIS A 872 79.64 32.01 -26.71
N ARG A 873 78.65 32.88 -26.94
CA ARG A 873 78.58 33.78 -28.11
C ARG A 873 79.72 34.80 -28.11
N LEU A 874 80.02 35.40 -26.96
CA LEU A 874 81.14 36.33 -26.78
C LEU A 874 82.49 35.65 -27.03
N ASP A 875 82.68 34.43 -26.55
CA ASP A 875 83.92 33.67 -26.77
C ASP A 875 84.11 33.28 -28.24
N LEU A 876 83.03 32.92 -28.94
CA LEU A 876 83.03 32.71 -30.39
C LEU A 876 83.42 33.99 -31.16
N LEU A 877 82.90 35.15 -30.76
CA LEU A 877 83.23 36.44 -31.38
C LEU A 877 84.69 36.85 -31.13
N LEU A 878 85.20 36.66 -29.91
CA LEU A 878 86.59 36.90 -29.54
C LEU A 878 87.56 35.99 -30.30
N THR A 879 87.19 34.71 -30.45
CA THR A 879 87.99 33.74 -31.23
C THR A 879 88.05 34.15 -32.70
N LYS A 880 86.92 34.60 -33.27
CA LYS A 880 86.85 35.10 -34.65
C LYS A 880 87.68 36.37 -34.86
N GLN A 881 87.68 37.30 -33.89
CA GLN A 881 88.55 38.48 -33.93
C GLN A 881 90.04 38.11 -33.81
N LYS A 882 90.42 37.20 -32.89
CA LYS A 882 91.80 36.72 -32.78
C LYS A 882 92.30 36.12 -34.09
N LEU A 883 91.47 35.33 -34.76
CA LEU A 883 91.79 34.73 -36.07
C LEU A 883 91.96 35.80 -37.15
N HIS A 884 91.10 36.82 -37.16
CA HIS A 884 91.19 37.92 -38.10
C HIS A 884 92.43 38.79 -37.89
N VAL A 885 92.77 39.11 -36.64
CA VAL A 885 94.00 39.84 -36.28
C VAL A 885 95.23 39.03 -36.66
N ARG A 886 95.25 37.72 -36.38
CA ARG A 886 96.37 36.83 -36.76
C ARG A 886 96.55 36.74 -38.28
N GLN A 887 95.45 36.67 -39.03
CA GLN A 887 95.48 36.69 -40.50
C GLN A 887 95.95 38.04 -41.05
N LYS A 888 95.54 39.16 -40.44
CA LYS A 888 95.98 40.50 -40.84
C LYS A 888 97.48 40.69 -40.54
N LEU A 889 97.93 40.32 -39.35
CA LEU A 889 99.34 40.37 -38.96
C LEU A 889 100.21 39.49 -39.86
N SER A 890 99.75 38.28 -40.19
CA SER A 890 100.44 37.41 -41.15
C SER A 890 100.51 38.02 -42.56
N ARG A 891 99.46 38.72 -43.01
CA ARG A 891 99.46 39.43 -44.29
C ARG A 891 100.44 40.60 -44.29
N ASP A 892 100.45 41.38 -43.21
CA ASP A 892 101.33 42.55 -43.07
C ASP A 892 102.80 42.13 -42.95
N LEU A 893 103.10 41.04 -42.22
CA LEU A 893 104.45 40.43 -42.18
C LEU A 893 104.92 39.92 -43.54
N ASN A 894 104.03 39.29 -44.32
CA ASN A 894 104.34 38.86 -45.69
C ASN A 894 104.48 40.01 -46.69
N LYS A 895 103.99 41.21 -46.34
CA LYS A 895 104.18 42.42 -47.16
C LYS A 895 105.45 43.19 -46.79
N PHE A 896 105.93 43.00 -45.57
CA PHE A 896 107.18 43.59 -45.06
C PHE A 896 108.41 42.76 -45.44
N ARG A 897 108.23 41.44 -45.58
CA ARG A 897 109.23 40.50 -46.10
C ARG A 897 109.24 40.55 -47.63
#